data_AF-A0A1U7V8P3-F1
#
_entry.id   AF-A0A1U7V8P3-F1
#
_cell.length_a   1.000
_cell.length_b   1.000
_cell.length_c   1.000
_cell.angle_alpha   90.00
_cell.angle_beta   90.00
_cell.angle_gamma   90.00
#
_symmetry.space_group_name_H-M   'P 1'
#
loop_
_entity.id
_entity.type
_entity.pdbx_description
1 polymer ?
#
loop_
_entity_poly.entity_id
_entity_poly.type
_entity_poly.pdbx_seq_one_letter_code
_entity_poly.pdbx_strand_id
1 'polypeptide(L)'
;MEHQRVSSVLKGILVLQVHSAATLLDQNNLVKYARKSGYFQVTDLGRIASHYYITHGTISTFNEHLKPTMADIELCRLFSLSEEFKYVTVRQDVKMELAKLLDRVPIPVKESLEEPSAKINVLLQAYISQLKLEGLSLSSDMVYVTQSAARLMRALFEIVLKRGWAVLAQKALKWCKMISKRMWSVQTPLRQFKGIPNEILMKLEKKDLAWERYYDLSSQELGELIRFPKMGRTLHKFIHQFPKLNLAAHVQPITRSVLRVELTITPDFQWEDKVHGYMETFWIIVENNDGDYILHHEYFLLKKQYIDEDHTLNFTVPIFEPLPPQYFIHVVSDRWLGSQTILPVSFRHLILPEKYPPPTELLDLQPLPVTALRNSAYEALYQDFKHFNPVQTQVFTVLYNSDDNVLVAAPTGSGKTICAEFAILRDHQKGSGSILRAVYIAPLDAIAKERYSDWKKKFGDSLGIRVVELTGETSTDLKLLEKGQLIISTPDKWDALSRRWKQRKYVQQVSLFIIDELHLIGGQGGPVLEVIVSRMRYISSQVENKIRVVALSTSLANAKDLGEWIGATAHGVFNFPPGVRPVPLEMHIQGVDIANFEARMQAMTKPTYTAIVQHARIGKPAIVYVPTRKHARLTAVDLMTYSDMDSEEAPVFLLHSGVELEPFVERISEPMLKETLKYGVGYLHEGLSSTDQDIVKTLFETGWIQVCVMSSTMCWGVPLSAHLMVVMGTQYYDGRENACSDYPVSDLLQMMGHASRPLVDSSGKCVILCHAPRKDYYKKFLYEAFPVESHLQHYLHDNFNAEVVVGVIQNKQDAVDYLTWTYMYRRLTQNPNYYNLQGISHRHLSDHLSEQVENTLGDLELSKCVTVEDDFFLLPLNLGMIASYYYISYTTIERFSSSLTSKTKLKGLLEILASASEYEQLPIRPGEEELIRRLINHQRFPFENPKYVDPHVKANALLQAHFSRQMVRGNLASDQQEVLLCASRLLQAMVDVISSNGWLNLALLAMEVSQMVTQGIWERDSMLLQLPHFTKELAKKCHENPGKSIETVFDLVEMEDKERHEILQMSEPQFMDIARFCNRFPNVDLTYDVLDGGYVRAGDDVSLQVTLERDLEGGTEVGPVFAPRYPKAKEEGWWLVVGDTKSNQLLAIKRVSLQRKSKIKLDFAAPAEAGTRTYTLYFMCDSYLGCDQEYTFALDVKEGMVEDDS
;
A
#
# COMPACT_ATOMS: atom_id res chain seq x y z
N MET A 1 -30.33 55.21 3.59
CA MET A 1 -31.55 54.61 4.20
C MET A 1 -32.49 53.97 3.18
N GLU A 2 -32.86 54.63 2.06
CA GLU A 2 -33.71 54.00 1.03
C GLU A 2 -33.07 52.78 0.35
N HIS A 3 -31.77 52.83 0.02
CA HIS A 3 -31.04 51.67 -0.54
C HIS A 3 -31.03 50.44 0.40
N GLN A 4 -30.97 50.65 1.71
CA GLN A 4 -31.04 49.57 2.72
C GLN A 4 -32.46 49.00 2.85
N ARG A 5 -33.49 49.84 2.73
CA ARG A 5 -34.90 49.38 2.70
C ARG A 5 -35.23 48.61 1.42
N VAL A 6 -34.79 49.08 0.26
CA VAL A 6 -34.98 48.37 -1.02
C VAL A 6 -34.23 47.03 -1.01
N SER A 7 -33.00 47.01 -0.48
CA SER A 7 -32.21 45.78 -0.31
C SER A 7 -32.87 44.78 0.65
N SER A 8 -33.47 45.22 1.77
CA SER A 8 -34.16 44.31 2.70
C SER A 8 -35.46 43.74 2.13
N VAL A 9 -36.21 44.53 1.37
CA VAL A 9 -37.42 44.08 0.66
C VAL A 9 -37.07 43.08 -0.44
N LEU A 10 -36.03 43.34 -1.22
CA LEU A 10 -35.54 42.40 -2.25
C LEU A 10 -35.03 41.10 -1.62
N LYS A 11 -34.30 41.15 -0.50
CA LYS A 11 -33.92 39.95 0.26
C LYS A 11 -35.14 39.15 0.73
N GLY A 12 -36.19 39.82 1.22
CA GLY A 12 -37.45 39.17 1.60
C GLY A 12 -38.14 38.45 0.43
N ILE A 13 -38.21 39.10 -0.74
CA ILE A 13 -38.79 38.51 -1.96
C ILE A 13 -37.95 37.32 -2.44
N LEU A 14 -36.62 37.45 -2.45
CA LEU A 14 -35.71 36.37 -2.83
C LEU A 14 -35.86 35.14 -1.92
N VAL A 15 -35.96 35.34 -0.61
CA VAL A 15 -36.20 34.23 0.34
C VAL A 15 -37.53 33.53 0.05
N LEU A 16 -38.60 34.27 -0.25
CA LEU A 16 -39.90 33.69 -0.62
C LEU A 16 -39.84 32.91 -1.95
N GLN A 17 -39.13 33.43 -2.95
CA GLN A 17 -38.93 32.74 -4.23
C GLN A 17 -38.12 31.45 -4.04
N VAL A 18 -37.02 31.51 -3.29
CA VAL A 18 -36.19 30.35 -2.94
C VAL A 18 -37.02 29.33 -2.15
N HIS A 19 -37.82 29.78 -1.18
CA HIS A 19 -38.68 28.90 -0.39
C HIS A 19 -39.73 28.18 -1.26
N SER A 20 -40.32 28.89 -2.22
CA SER A 20 -41.30 28.33 -3.16
C SER A 20 -40.66 27.29 -4.08
N ALA A 21 -39.50 27.61 -4.67
CA ALA A 21 -38.74 26.68 -5.50
C ALA A 21 -38.25 25.45 -4.70
N ALA A 22 -37.75 25.67 -3.49
CA ALA A 22 -37.35 24.61 -2.57
C ALA A 22 -38.49 23.65 -2.23
N THR A 23 -39.68 24.20 -1.95
CA THR A 23 -40.87 23.40 -1.65
C THR A 23 -41.29 22.57 -2.85
N LEU A 24 -41.20 23.12 -4.06
CA LEU A 24 -41.48 22.38 -5.30
C LEU A 24 -40.46 21.25 -5.53
N LEU A 25 -39.17 21.51 -5.34
CA LEU A 25 -38.13 20.49 -5.45
C LEU A 25 -38.29 19.38 -4.41
N ASP A 26 -38.71 19.73 -3.20
CA ASP A 26 -38.99 18.79 -2.10
C ASP A 26 -40.20 17.90 -2.40
N GLN A 27 -41.31 18.49 -2.89
CA GLN A 27 -42.50 17.74 -3.31
C GLN A 27 -42.20 16.71 -4.41
N ASN A 28 -41.29 17.03 -5.34
CA ASN A 28 -40.90 16.13 -6.42
C ASN A 28 -39.74 15.19 -6.04
N ASN A 29 -39.31 15.17 -4.76
CA ASN A 29 -38.20 14.35 -4.24
C ASN A 29 -36.82 14.64 -4.87
N LEU A 30 -36.58 15.84 -5.40
CA LEU A 30 -35.25 16.23 -5.92
C LEU A 30 -34.31 16.69 -4.79
N VAL A 31 -34.85 17.32 -3.75
CA VAL A 31 -34.13 17.79 -2.57
C VAL A 31 -34.94 17.42 -1.33
N LYS A 32 -34.32 17.21 -0.17
CA LYS A 32 -35.02 17.23 1.12
C LYS A 32 -34.82 18.59 1.76
N TYR A 33 -35.91 19.33 1.96
CA TYR A 33 -35.87 20.70 2.45
C TYR A 33 -36.37 20.82 3.90
N ALA A 34 -35.46 21.06 4.84
CA ALA A 34 -35.79 21.27 6.23
C ALA A 34 -36.26 22.72 6.46
N ARG A 35 -37.58 22.94 6.36
CA ARG A 35 -38.21 24.29 6.44
C ARG A 35 -37.80 25.13 7.65
N LYS A 36 -37.54 24.50 8.80
CA LYS A 36 -37.16 25.19 10.05
C LYS A 36 -35.72 25.70 10.05
N SER A 37 -34.78 24.93 9.51
CA SER A 37 -33.36 25.28 9.47
C SER A 37 -32.92 25.93 8.16
N GLY A 38 -33.78 25.89 7.13
CA GLY A 38 -33.43 26.33 5.77
C GLY A 38 -32.47 25.38 5.05
N TYR A 39 -32.19 24.19 5.63
CA TYR A 39 -31.18 23.27 5.12
C TYR A 39 -31.68 22.44 3.94
N PHE A 40 -30.83 22.31 2.91
CA PHE A 40 -31.08 21.48 1.73
C PHE A 40 -30.21 20.23 1.78
N GLN A 41 -30.83 19.07 1.59
CA GLN A 41 -30.11 17.81 1.37
C GLN A 41 -30.42 17.31 -0.04
N VAL A 42 -29.38 17.14 -0.86
CA VAL A 42 -29.52 16.63 -2.22
C VAL A 42 -29.97 15.16 -2.24
N THR A 43 -30.79 14.78 -3.22
CA THR A 43 -31.16 13.38 -3.49
C THR A 43 -30.50 12.89 -4.78
N ASP A 44 -30.46 11.57 -5.00
CA ASP A 44 -29.96 11.03 -6.27
C ASP A 44 -30.80 11.44 -7.47
N LEU A 45 -32.13 11.56 -7.31
CA LEU A 45 -33.01 12.07 -8.36
C LEU A 45 -32.68 13.52 -8.72
N GLY A 46 -32.41 14.36 -7.72
CA GLY A 46 -31.97 15.74 -7.96
C GLY A 46 -30.63 15.84 -8.69
N ARG A 47 -29.68 14.95 -8.37
CA ARG A 47 -28.39 14.87 -9.08
C ARG A 47 -28.59 14.48 -10.54
N ILE A 48 -29.37 13.42 -10.80
CA ILE A 48 -29.67 12.94 -12.15
C ILE A 48 -30.37 14.04 -12.96
N ALA A 49 -31.38 14.71 -12.37
CA ALA A 49 -32.07 15.83 -13.00
C ALA A 49 -31.10 16.94 -13.44
N SER A 50 -30.16 17.31 -12.56
CA SER A 50 -29.14 18.33 -12.82
C SER A 50 -28.14 17.88 -13.90
N HIS A 51 -27.55 16.69 -13.76
CA HIS A 51 -26.53 16.17 -14.66
C HIS A 51 -27.02 16.00 -16.10
N TYR A 52 -28.28 15.54 -16.26
CA TYR A 52 -28.87 15.30 -17.58
C TYR A 52 -29.74 16.44 -18.08
N TYR A 53 -29.82 17.54 -17.33
CA TYR A 53 -30.60 18.71 -17.72
C TYR A 53 -32.07 18.39 -17.98
N ILE A 54 -32.70 17.75 -16.99
CA ILE A 54 -34.09 17.26 -17.04
C ILE A 54 -34.94 18.05 -16.07
N THR A 55 -36.16 18.36 -16.51
CA THR A 55 -37.14 19.08 -15.71
C THR A 55 -37.62 18.25 -14.50
N HIS A 56 -37.87 18.94 -13.39
CA HIS A 56 -38.42 18.33 -12.17
C HIS A 56 -39.72 17.54 -12.39
N GLY A 57 -40.60 18.00 -13.29
CA GLY A 57 -41.84 17.30 -13.63
C GLY A 57 -41.60 15.95 -14.30
N THR A 58 -40.68 15.88 -15.28
CA THR A 58 -40.29 14.60 -15.91
C THR A 58 -39.71 13.61 -14.91
N ILE A 59 -38.87 14.07 -13.98
CA ILE A 59 -38.31 13.20 -12.94
C ILE A 59 -39.40 12.70 -12.00
N SER A 60 -40.40 13.52 -11.66
CA SER A 60 -41.57 13.05 -10.89
C SER A 60 -42.34 11.99 -11.66
N THR A 61 -42.64 12.23 -12.95
CA THR A 61 -43.31 11.27 -13.84
C THR A 61 -42.56 9.94 -13.89
N PHE A 62 -41.23 9.97 -14.04
CA PHE A 62 -40.41 8.77 -13.99
C PHE A 62 -40.49 8.13 -12.61
N ASN A 63 -40.29 8.88 -11.53
CA ASN A 63 -40.28 8.36 -10.17
C ASN A 63 -41.59 7.64 -9.80
N GLU A 64 -42.73 8.18 -10.22
CA GLU A 64 -44.08 7.67 -9.98
C GLU A 64 -44.42 6.44 -10.81
N HIS A 65 -44.03 6.41 -12.09
CA HIS A 65 -44.47 5.36 -13.00
C HIS A 65 -43.48 4.22 -13.20
N LEU A 66 -42.16 4.43 -12.99
CA LEU A 66 -41.13 3.41 -13.21
C LEU A 66 -41.39 2.17 -12.32
N LYS A 67 -41.40 0.98 -12.94
CA LYS A 67 -41.55 -0.31 -12.24
C LYS A 67 -40.48 -1.30 -12.73
N PRO A 68 -39.97 -2.21 -11.89
CA PRO A 68 -38.89 -3.13 -12.27
C PRO A 68 -39.27 -4.07 -13.43
N THR A 69 -40.55 -4.45 -13.54
CA THR A 69 -41.05 -5.40 -14.55
C THR A 69 -41.38 -4.77 -15.91
N MET A 70 -41.01 -3.50 -16.13
CA MET A 70 -41.40 -2.79 -17.35
C MET A 70 -40.84 -3.44 -18.62
N ALA A 71 -41.72 -3.58 -19.62
CA ALA A 71 -41.35 -4.01 -20.97
C ALA A 71 -40.98 -2.81 -21.86
N ASP A 72 -40.41 -3.07 -23.04
CA ASP A 72 -40.04 -2.01 -23.99
C ASP A 72 -41.23 -1.10 -24.37
N ILE A 73 -42.43 -1.68 -24.48
CA ILE A 73 -43.68 -0.94 -24.74
C ILE A 73 -43.92 0.13 -23.67
N GLU A 74 -43.79 -0.24 -22.41
CA GLU A 74 -44.06 0.64 -21.27
C GLU A 74 -42.94 1.68 -21.11
N LEU A 75 -41.70 1.31 -21.43
CA LEU A 75 -40.56 2.23 -21.40
C LEU A 75 -40.68 3.32 -22.48
N CYS A 76 -41.11 2.96 -23.71
CA CYS A 76 -41.40 3.94 -24.77
C CYS A 76 -42.55 4.87 -24.39
N ARG A 77 -43.61 4.32 -23.78
CA ARG A 77 -44.72 5.12 -23.26
C ARG A 77 -44.21 6.09 -22.19
N LEU A 78 -43.47 5.62 -21.20
CA LEU A 78 -42.96 6.47 -20.12
C LEU A 78 -42.07 7.59 -20.67
N PHE A 79 -41.19 7.28 -21.62
CA PHE A 79 -40.40 8.28 -22.32
C PHE A 79 -41.27 9.35 -22.99
N SER A 80 -42.35 8.96 -23.65
CA SER A 80 -43.25 9.90 -24.33
C SER A 80 -44.08 10.80 -23.40
N LEU A 81 -44.16 10.47 -22.11
CA LEU A 81 -44.84 11.27 -21.08
C LEU A 81 -43.94 12.37 -20.46
N SER A 82 -42.70 12.51 -20.94
CA SER A 82 -41.76 13.52 -20.44
C SER A 82 -42.30 14.95 -20.65
N GLU A 83 -42.15 15.82 -19.65
CA GLU A 83 -42.60 17.22 -19.70
C GLU A 83 -41.87 18.03 -20.77
N GLU A 84 -40.67 17.62 -21.18
CA GLU A 84 -39.97 18.18 -22.34
C GLU A 84 -40.82 18.11 -23.61
N PHE A 85 -41.80 17.20 -23.70
CA PHE A 85 -42.67 17.06 -24.86
C PHE A 85 -44.07 17.64 -24.67
N LYS A 86 -44.32 18.37 -23.58
CA LYS A 86 -45.64 18.92 -23.22
C LYS A 86 -46.31 19.76 -24.31
N TYR A 87 -45.52 20.40 -25.18
CA TYR A 87 -46.02 21.25 -26.27
C TYR A 87 -46.12 20.53 -27.63
N VAL A 88 -45.75 19.25 -27.71
CA VAL A 88 -45.94 18.45 -28.93
C VAL A 88 -47.42 18.13 -29.06
N THR A 89 -48.02 18.43 -30.21
CA THR A 89 -49.44 18.15 -30.48
C THR A 89 -49.61 17.36 -31.77
N VAL A 90 -50.70 16.60 -31.86
CA VAL A 90 -51.07 15.87 -33.08
C VAL A 90 -51.92 16.78 -33.96
N ARG A 91 -51.39 17.17 -35.13
CA ARG A 91 -52.10 17.97 -36.12
C ARG A 91 -52.82 17.07 -37.13
N GLN A 92 -53.91 17.55 -37.73
CA GLN A 92 -54.73 16.74 -38.65
C GLN A 92 -54.00 16.37 -39.94
N ASP A 93 -53.15 17.26 -40.46
CA ASP A 93 -52.36 17.09 -41.68
C ASP A 93 -51.31 15.97 -41.58
N VAL A 94 -50.89 15.62 -40.36
CA VAL A 94 -49.87 14.57 -40.12
C VAL A 94 -50.45 13.22 -39.71
N LYS A 95 -51.76 13.13 -39.42
CA LYS A 95 -52.38 11.89 -38.90
C LYS A 95 -52.27 10.71 -39.86
N MET A 96 -52.46 10.93 -41.17
CA MET A 96 -52.41 9.86 -42.16
C MET A 96 -50.98 9.32 -42.35
N GLU A 97 -49.97 10.19 -42.30
CA GLU A 97 -48.57 9.77 -42.33
C GLU A 97 -48.20 9.02 -41.03
N LEU A 98 -48.66 9.52 -39.87
CA LEU A 98 -48.42 8.88 -38.58
C LEU A 98 -49.05 7.49 -38.49
N ALA A 99 -50.25 7.29 -39.04
CA ALA A 99 -50.89 5.97 -39.12
C ALA A 99 -50.08 4.98 -39.97
N LYS A 100 -49.54 5.41 -41.12
CA LYS A 100 -48.64 4.58 -41.94
C LYS A 100 -47.34 4.22 -41.22
N LEU A 101 -46.82 5.11 -40.38
CA LEU A 101 -45.63 4.84 -39.58
C LEU A 101 -45.93 3.88 -38.43
N LEU A 102 -47.11 4.00 -37.81
CA LEU A 102 -47.57 3.12 -36.74
C LEU A 102 -47.54 1.64 -37.16
N ASP A 103 -47.94 1.33 -38.41
CA ASP A 103 -47.91 -0.03 -38.95
C ASP A 103 -46.49 -0.57 -39.22
N ARG A 104 -45.47 0.30 -39.19
CA ARG A 104 -44.08 -0.03 -39.57
C ARG A 104 -43.10 -0.01 -38.40
N VAL A 105 -43.51 0.52 -37.24
CA VAL A 105 -42.65 0.54 -36.05
C VAL A 105 -42.66 -0.82 -35.35
N PRO A 106 -41.50 -1.30 -34.86
CA PRO A 106 -41.39 -2.68 -34.37
C PRO A 106 -42.00 -2.89 -32.98
N ILE A 107 -42.17 -1.83 -32.18
CA ILE A 107 -42.69 -1.93 -30.81
C ILE A 107 -44.11 -1.37 -30.77
N PRO A 108 -45.10 -2.17 -30.33
CA PRO A 108 -46.49 -1.73 -30.28
C PRO A 108 -46.69 -0.46 -29.46
N VAL A 109 -47.49 0.47 -29.99
CA VAL A 109 -47.92 1.70 -29.31
C VAL A 109 -49.37 1.50 -28.89
N LYS A 110 -49.66 1.63 -27.58
CA LYS A 110 -50.99 1.34 -27.02
C LYS A 110 -51.90 2.57 -26.99
N GLU A 111 -51.31 3.74 -27.12
CA GLU A 111 -51.96 5.04 -27.07
C GLU A 111 -52.76 5.30 -28.35
N SER A 112 -53.83 6.10 -28.23
CA SER A 112 -54.59 6.54 -29.42
C SER A 112 -53.73 7.42 -30.31
N LEU A 113 -53.89 7.32 -31.64
CA LEU A 113 -53.21 8.19 -32.62
C LEU A 113 -53.49 9.70 -32.41
N GLU A 114 -54.53 10.05 -31.64
CA GLU A 114 -54.84 11.43 -31.28
C GLU A 114 -54.01 11.97 -30.12
N GLU A 115 -53.39 11.08 -29.33
CA GLU A 115 -52.57 11.46 -28.20
C GLU A 115 -51.16 11.88 -28.64
N PRO A 116 -50.62 12.99 -28.10
CA PRO A 116 -49.23 13.38 -28.36
C PRO A 116 -48.20 12.28 -28.02
N SER A 117 -48.48 11.49 -26.99
CA SER A 117 -47.66 10.37 -26.55
C SER A 117 -47.46 9.33 -27.66
N ALA A 118 -48.52 8.98 -28.41
CA ALA A 118 -48.42 8.09 -29.56
C ALA A 118 -47.50 8.66 -30.65
N LYS A 119 -47.65 9.96 -30.97
CA LYS A 119 -46.81 10.65 -31.95
C LYS A 119 -45.33 10.61 -31.55
N ILE A 120 -45.00 10.96 -30.31
CA ILE A 120 -43.61 10.98 -29.82
C ILE A 120 -43.00 9.57 -29.87
N ASN A 121 -43.76 8.57 -29.44
CA ASN A 121 -43.34 7.16 -29.44
C ASN A 121 -43.03 6.68 -30.86
N VAL A 122 -43.95 6.87 -31.81
CA VAL A 122 -43.76 6.49 -33.22
C VAL A 122 -42.57 7.22 -33.84
N LEU A 123 -42.39 8.52 -33.56
CA LEU A 123 -41.26 9.30 -34.09
C LEU A 123 -39.91 8.81 -33.57
N LEU A 124 -39.81 8.43 -32.29
CA LEU A 124 -38.60 7.82 -31.73
C LEU A 124 -38.26 6.50 -32.45
N GLN A 125 -39.25 5.63 -32.62
CA GLN A 125 -39.05 4.34 -33.28
C GLN A 125 -38.74 4.49 -34.78
N ALA A 126 -39.37 5.44 -35.45
CA ALA A 126 -39.09 5.78 -36.85
C ALA A 126 -37.65 6.28 -37.03
N TYR A 127 -37.14 7.06 -36.08
CA TYR A 127 -35.76 7.54 -36.07
C TYR A 127 -34.73 6.40 -35.96
N ILE A 128 -34.95 5.46 -35.04
CA ILE A 128 -34.09 4.28 -34.84
C ILE A 128 -34.16 3.36 -36.07
N SER A 129 -35.34 3.23 -36.67
CA SER A 129 -35.58 2.43 -37.87
C SER A 129 -35.10 3.10 -39.17
N GLN A 130 -34.60 4.35 -39.09
CA GLN A 130 -34.19 5.17 -40.24
C GLN A 130 -35.28 5.31 -41.32
N LEU A 131 -36.54 5.41 -40.90
CA LEU A 131 -37.65 5.63 -41.83
C LEU A 131 -37.60 7.06 -42.39
N LYS A 132 -37.94 7.21 -43.67
CA LYS A 132 -38.08 8.51 -44.32
C LYS A 132 -39.45 9.10 -43.99
N LEU A 133 -39.48 10.38 -43.65
CA LEU A 133 -40.69 11.17 -43.43
C LEU A 133 -40.95 12.06 -44.65
N GLU A 134 -42.20 12.20 -45.05
CA GLU A 134 -42.65 13.03 -46.17
C GLU A 134 -42.96 14.47 -45.69
N GLY A 135 -43.51 14.62 -44.49
CA GLY A 135 -43.88 15.90 -43.90
C GLY A 135 -42.72 16.65 -43.22
N LEU A 136 -42.57 17.96 -43.54
CA LEU A 136 -41.62 18.85 -42.86
C LEU A 136 -41.94 19.03 -41.36
N SER A 137 -43.23 19.06 -40.99
CA SER A 137 -43.65 19.19 -39.59
C SER A 137 -43.22 17.98 -38.76
N LEU A 138 -43.48 16.75 -39.24
CA LEU A 138 -43.05 15.52 -38.55
C LEU A 138 -41.54 15.39 -38.49
N SER A 139 -40.83 15.86 -39.53
CA SER A 139 -39.36 15.89 -39.53
C SER A 139 -38.81 16.81 -38.45
N SER A 140 -39.38 18.01 -38.27
CA SER A 140 -39.00 18.93 -37.19
C SER A 140 -39.28 18.34 -35.80
N ASP A 141 -40.46 17.74 -35.63
CA ASP A 141 -40.84 17.09 -34.36
C ASP A 141 -39.93 15.89 -34.04
N MET A 142 -39.57 15.09 -35.04
CA MET A 142 -38.64 13.97 -34.87
C MET A 142 -37.26 14.46 -34.41
N VAL A 143 -36.75 15.57 -34.98
CA VAL A 143 -35.48 16.15 -34.56
C VAL A 143 -35.55 16.61 -33.10
N TYR A 144 -36.63 17.29 -32.71
CA TYR A 144 -36.82 17.75 -31.33
C TYR A 144 -36.88 16.59 -30.31
N VAL A 145 -37.68 15.55 -30.63
CA VAL A 145 -37.80 14.35 -29.80
C VAL A 145 -36.45 13.65 -29.65
N THR A 146 -35.71 13.46 -30.76
CA THR A 146 -34.47 12.68 -30.76
C THR A 146 -33.28 13.41 -30.14
N GLN A 147 -33.21 14.74 -30.26
CA GLN A 147 -32.24 15.57 -29.52
C GLN A 147 -32.43 15.50 -28.00
N SER A 148 -33.67 15.30 -27.56
CA SER A 148 -34.00 15.11 -26.13
C SER A 148 -33.92 13.65 -25.70
N ALA A 149 -34.06 12.70 -26.63
CA ALA A 149 -34.12 11.28 -26.34
C ALA A 149 -32.88 10.74 -25.64
N ALA A 150 -31.69 11.18 -26.07
CA ALA A 150 -30.43 10.70 -25.50
C ALA A 150 -30.32 11.03 -24.00
N ARG A 151 -30.57 12.29 -23.59
CA ARG A 151 -30.46 12.71 -22.19
C ARG A 151 -31.56 12.12 -21.31
N LEU A 152 -32.80 12.06 -21.82
CA LEU A 152 -33.94 11.49 -21.10
C LEU A 152 -33.78 9.98 -20.85
N MET A 153 -33.42 9.22 -21.88
CA MET A 153 -33.21 7.78 -21.74
C MET A 153 -32.00 7.47 -20.85
N ARG A 154 -30.96 8.33 -20.89
CA ARG A 154 -29.80 8.17 -20.03
C ARG A 154 -30.10 8.41 -18.56
N ALA A 155 -30.93 9.40 -18.25
CA ALA A 155 -31.42 9.59 -16.89
C ALA A 155 -32.32 8.46 -16.42
N LEU A 156 -33.21 7.94 -17.29
CA LEU A 156 -33.98 6.74 -16.99
C LEU A 156 -33.04 5.58 -16.64
N PHE A 157 -32.01 5.34 -17.45
CA PHE A 157 -31.00 4.33 -17.16
C PHE A 157 -30.34 4.53 -15.78
N GLU A 158 -29.88 5.73 -15.46
CA GLU A 158 -29.26 5.98 -14.15
C GLU A 158 -30.22 5.83 -12.96
N ILE A 159 -31.48 6.27 -13.10
CA ILE A 159 -32.50 6.07 -12.05
C ILE A 159 -32.68 4.56 -11.79
N VAL A 160 -32.82 3.78 -12.85
CA VAL A 160 -33.05 2.33 -12.77
C VAL A 160 -31.83 1.60 -12.22
N LEU A 161 -30.62 2.00 -12.66
CA LEU A 161 -29.35 1.47 -12.18
C LEU A 161 -29.18 1.70 -10.67
N LYS A 162 -29.44 2.93 -10.19
CA LYS A 162 -29.36 3.27 -8.76
C LYS A 162 -30.42 2.60 -7.89
N ARG A 163 -31.60 2.30 -8.47
CA ARG A 163 -32.64 1.49 -7.81
C ARG A 163 -32.29 0.00 -7.78
N GLY A 164 -31.28 -0.43 -8.53
CA GLY A 164 -30.80 -1.80 -8.58
C GLY A 164 -31.71 -2.75 -9.36
N TRP A 165 -32.45 -2.27 -10.37
CA TRP A 165 -33.34 -3.11 -11.18
C TRP A 165 -32.61 -3.60 -12.44
N ALA A 166 -32.06 -4.81 -12.40
CA ALA A 166 -31.14 -5.34 -13.40
C ALA A 166 -31.73 -5.38 -14.82
N VAL A 167 -32.83 -6.13 -15.00
CA VAL A 167 -33.50 -6.26 -16.31
C VAL A 167 -33.81 -4.91 -16.94
N LEU A 168 -34.37 -3.97 -16.18
CA LEU A 168 -34.77 -2.68 -16.71
C LEU A 168 -33.55 -1.78 -16.98
N ALA A 169 -32.49 -1.86 -16.17
CA ALA A 169 -31.26 -1.11 -16.40
C ALA A 169 -30.59 -1.55 -17.70
N GLN A 170 -30.51 -2.86 -17.96
CA GLN A 170 -30.00 -3.39 -19.22
C GLN A 170 -30.85 -2.90 -20.41
N LYS A 171 -32.18 -2.95 -20.31
CA LYS A 171 -33.08 -2.42 -21.35
C LYS A 171 -32.86 -0.93 -21.59
N ALA A 172 -32.85 -0.12 -20.53
CA ALA A 172 -32.65 1.33 -20.65
C ALA A 172 -31.29 1.68 -21.28
N LEU A 173 -30.21 0.98 -20.89
CA LEU A 173 -28.89 1.15 -21.52
C LEU A 173 -28.92 0.75 -23.00
N LYS A 174 -29.57 -0.37 -23.32
CA LYS A 174 -29.76 -0.84 -24.70
C LYS A 174 -30.50 0.21 -25.53
N TRP A 175 -31.53 0.85 -24.98
CA TRP A 175 -32.23 1.97 -25.61
C TRP A 175 -31.34 3.19 -25.83
N CYS A 176 -30.53 3.59 -24.85
CA CYS A 176 -29.54 4.67 -25.03
C CYS A 176 -28.67 4.42 -26.27
N LYS A 177 -28.17 3.18 -26.41
CA LYS A 177 -27.33 2.81 -27.55
C LYS A 177 -28.10 2.72 -28.86
N MET A 178 -29.32 2.19 -28.87
CA MET A 178 -30.17 2.14 -30.08
C MET A 178 -30.49 3.54 -30.62
N ILE A 179 -30.76 4.49 -29.72
CA ILE A 179 -30.96 5.90 -30.06
C ILE A 179 -29.67 6.50 -30.62
N SER A 180 -28.53 6.33 -29.94
CA SER A 180 -27.25 6.90 -30.36
C SER A 180 -26.75 6.34 -31.69
N LYS A 181 -26.85 5.02 -31.89
CA LYS A 181 -26.36 4.31 -33.08
C LYS A 181 -27.38 4.28 -34.22
N ARG A 182 -28.62 4.73 -33.98
CA ARG A 182 -29.73 4.73 -34.95
C ARG A 182 -29.95 3.35 -35.59
N MET A 183 -30.00 2.33 -34.76
CA MET A 183 -30.19 0.94 -35.18
C MET A 183 -30.82 0.13 -34.05
N TRP A 184 -31.49 -0.96 -34.41
CA TRP A 184 -32.06 -1.91 -33.47
C TRP A 184 -31.02 -2.94 -33.05
N SER A 185 -31.13 -3.41 -31.80
CA SER A 185 -30.23 -4.41 -31.25
C SER A 185 -30.24 -5.78 -31.92
N VAL A 186 -31.30 -6.11 -32.66
CA VAL A 186 -31.42 -7.37 -33.42
C VAL A 186 -30.62 -7.34 -34.74
N GLN A 187 -30.14 -6.15 -35.14
CA GLN A 187 -29.35 -5.97 -36.34
C GLN A 187 -27.87 -6.28 -36.07
N THR A 188 -27.11 -6.60 -37.11
CA THR A 188 -25.70 -6.99 -36.96
C THR A 188 -24.87 -5.85 -36.33
N PRO A 189 -24.01 -6.13 -35.31
CA PRO A 189 -23.13 -5.12 -34.72
C PRO A 189 -22.23 -4.41 -35.72
N LEU A 190 -21.94 -5.06 -36.86
CA LEU A 190 -21.16 -4.49 -37.97
C LEU A 190 -21.75 -3.21 -38.56
N ARG A 191 -23.05 -2.94 -38.37
CA ARG A 191 -23.67 -1.66 -38.78
C ARG A 191 -23.03 -0.44 -38.12
N GLN A 192 -22.35 -0.63 -36.99
CA GLN A 192 -21.68 0.45 -36.25
C GLN A 192 -20.37 0.91 -36.92
N PHE A 193 -19.82 0.11 -37.85
CA PHE A 193 -18.64 0.46 -38.64
C PHE A 193 -19.02 1.21 -39.91
N LYS A 194 -18.26 2.26 -40.24
CA LYS A 194 -18.39 2.98 -41.51
C LYS A 194 -17.64 2.23 -42.62
N GLY A 195 -18.21 2.20 -43.82
CA GLY A 195 -17.55 1.62 -45.00
C GLY A 195 -18.05 0.22 -45.41
N ILE A 196 -19.03 -0.35 -44.70
CA ILE A 196 -19.70 -1.60 -45.12
C ILE A 196 -20.97 -1.25 -45.90
N PRO A 197 -21.12 -1.68 -47.17
CA PRO A 197 -22.34 -1.52 -47.93
C PRO A 197 -23.56 -2.15 -47.24
N ASN A 198 -24.71 -1.47 -47.25
CA ASN A 198 -25.94 -1.97 -46.62
C ASN A 198 -26.40 -3.33 -47.20
N GLU A 199 -26.12 -3.60 -48.48
CA GLU A 199 -26.39 -4.90 -49.10
C GLU A 199 -25.63 -6.05 -48.43
N ILE A 200 -24.38 -5.81 -48.00
CA ILE A 200 -23.57 -6.82 -47.29
C ILE A 200 -24.10 -7.02 -45.88
N LEU A 201 -24.46 -5.93 -45.18
CA LEU A 201 -25.06 -6.00 -43.85
C LEU A 201 -26.36 -6.81 -43.87
N MET A 202 -27.23 -6.56 -44.85
CA MET A 202 -28.48 -7.33 -45.02
C MET A 202 -28.22 -8.79 -45.39
N LYS A 203 -27.16 -9.10 -46.17
CA LYS A 203 -26.77 -10.49 -46.45
C LYS A 203 -26.32 -11.21 -45.18
N LEU A 204 -25.54 -10.55 -44.32
CA LEU A 204 -25.09 -11.10 -43.04
C LEU A 204 -26.26 -11.35 -42.09
N GLU A 205 -27.18 -10.39 -41.98
CA GLU A 205 -28.40 -10.53 -41.15
C GLU A 205 -29.30 -11.68 -41.62
N LYS A 206 -29.37 -11.95 -42.92
CA LYS A 206 -30.13 -13.09 -43.48
C LYS A 206 -29.52 -14.46 -43.18
N LYS A 207 -28.25 -14.53 -42.79
CA LYS A 207 -27.56 -15.82 -42.52
C LYS A 207 -27.89 -16.39 -41.14
N ASP A 208 -28.46 -15.58 -40.25
CA ASP A 208 -28.85 -15.97 -38.88
C ASP A 208 -27.71 -16.68 -38.11
N LEU A 209 -26.48 -16.20 -38.29
CA LEU A 209 -25.31 -16.69 -37.57
C LEU A 209 -25.17 -15.89 -36.27
N ALA A 210 -25.02 -16.60 -35.14
CA ALA A 210 -24.74 -15.96 -33.86
C ALA A 210 -23.45 -15.11 -33.93
N TRP A 211 -23.47 -13.94 -33.29
CA TRP A 211 -22.37 -12.96 -33.36
C TRP A 211 -21.00 -13.57 -33.00
N GLU A 212 -20.95 -14.38 -31.94
CA GLU A 212 -19.72 -15.00 -31.46
C GLU A 212 -19.03 -15.88 -32.50
N ARG A 213 -19.79 -16.56 -33.38
CA ARG A 213 -19.22 -17.43 -34.41
C ARG A 213 -18.48 -16.68 -35.51
N TYR A 214 -18.66 -15.36 -35.63
CA TYR A 214 -17.91 -14.58 -36.60
C TYR A 214 -16.43 -14.44 -36.24
N TYR A 215 -16.05 -14.61 -34.96
CA TYR A 215 -14.65 -14.59 -34.53
C TYR A 215 -13.88 -15.85 -34.96
N ASP A 216 -14.57 -16.98 -35.10
CA ASP A 216 -13.95 -18.25 -35.51
C ASP A 216 -13.67 -18.33 -37.02
N LEU A 217 -14.26 -17.42 -37.82
CA LEU A 217 -14.17 -17.46 -39.28
C LEU A 217 -12.95 -16.71 -39.79
N SER A 218 -12.18 -17.35 -40.67
CA SER A 218 -11.09 -16.72 -41.39
C SER A 218 -11.59 -15.66 -42.37
N SER A 219 -10.69 -14.76 -42.78
CA SER A 219 -11.01 -13.73 -43.79
C SER A 219 -11.48 -14.31 -45.14
N GLN A 220 -11.10 -15.54 -45.47
CA GLN A 220 -11.53 -16.23 -46.70
C GLN A 220 -12.97 -16.74 -46.53
N GLU A 221 -13.25 -17.45 -45.45
CA GLU A 221 -14.58 -17.99 -45.13
C GLU A 221 -15.63 -16.87 -44.98
N LEU A 222 -15.27 -15.74 -44.37
CA LEU A 222 -16.13 -14.56 -44.31
C LEU A 222 -16.46 -14.02 -45.70
N GLY A 223 -15.47 -14.00 -46.59
CA GLY A 223 -15.63 -13.59 -47.98
C GLY A 223 -16.54 -14.53 -48.77
N GLU A 224 -16.42 -15.83 -48.55
CA GLU A 224 -17.29 -16.87 -49.14
C GLU A 224 -18.71 -16.80 -48.60
N LEU A 225 -18.88 -16.59 -47.28
CA LEU A 225 -20.16 -16.49 -46.58
C LEU A 225 -21.08 -15.43 -47.21
N ILE A 226 -20.51 -14.26 -47.56
CA ILE A 226 -21.23 -13.15 -48.20
C ILE A 226 -21.19 -13.20 -49.74
N ARG A 227 -20.52 -14.21 -50.32
CA ARG A 227 -20.22 -14.36 -51.75
C ARG A 227 -19.52 -13.11 -52.33
N PHE A 228 -18.60 -12.54 -51.57
CA PHE A 228 -17.78 -11.39 -51.97
C PHE A 228 -16.38 -11.44 -51.33
N PRO A 229 -15.46 -12.24 -51.90
CA PRO A 229 -14.14 -12.52 -51.30
C PRO A 229 -13.30 -11.28 -50.96
N LYS A 230 -13.38 -10.23 -51.78
CA LYS A 230 -12.63 -8.98 -51.56
C LYS A 230 -12.96 -8.30 -50.24
N MET A 231 -14.20 -8.42 -49.75
CA MET A 231 -14.63 -7.82 -48.50
C MET A 231 -14.34 -8.67 -47.26
N GLY A 232 -13.97 -9.94 -47.44
CA GLY A 232 -13.70 -10.86 -46.33
C GLY A 232 -12.60 -10.35 -45.40
N ARG A 233 -11.51 -9.79 -45.94
CA ARG A 233 -10.43 -9.17 -45.14
C ARG A 233 -10.90 -7.96 -44.34
N THR A 234 -11.71 -7.09 -44.95
CA THR A 234 -12.24 -5.90 -44.29
C THR A 234 -13.22 -6.26 -43.18
N LEU A 235 -14.10 -7.24 -43.42
CA LEU A 235 -15.01 -7.74 -42.39
C LEU A 235 -14.25 -8.41 -41.24
N HIS A 236 -13.26 -9.25 -41.54
CA HIS A 236 -12.41 -9.85 -40.54
C HIS A 236 -11.72 -8.80 -39.66
N LYS A 237 -11.18 -7.74 -40.27
CA LYS A 237 -10.62 -6.59 -39.54
C LYS A 237 -11.66 -5.96 -38.62
N PHE A 238 -12.87 -5.65 -39.11
CA PHE A 238 -13.89 -5.02 -38.27
C PHE A 238 -14.41 -5.90 -37.13
N ILE A 239 -14.50 -7.22 -37.34
CA ILE A 239 -14.88 -8.17 -36.29
C ILE A 239 -13.84 -8.14 -35.16
N HIS A 240 -12.55 -8.19 -35.49
CA HIS A 240 -11.48 -8.13 -34.50
C HIS A 240 -11.26 -6.74 -33.91
N GLN A 241 -11.78 -5.69 -34.54
CA GLN A 241 -11.84 -4.34 -33.97
C GLN A 241 -13.08 -4.12 -33.10
N PHE A 242 -14.04 -5.04 -33.07
CA PHE A 242 -15.22 -4.87 -32.25
C PHE A 242 -14.87 -5.13 -30.78
N PRO A 243 -15.17 -4.20 -29.85
CA PRO A 243 -14.77 -4.34 -28.45
C PRO A 243 -15.32 -5.62 -27.81
N LYS A 244 -14.41 -6.50 -27.40
CA LYS A 244 -14.67 -7.76 -26.72
C LYS A 244 -13.72 -7.88 -25.54
N LEU A 245 -14.23 -8.38 -24.42
CA LEU A 245 -13.47 -8.58 -23.18
C LEU A 245 -13.65 -10.02 -22.73
N ASN A 246 -12.55 -10.67 -22.35
CA ASN A 246 -12.58 -11.96 -21.69
C ASN A 246 -12.54 -11.73 -20.17
N LEU A 247 -13.31 -12.52 -19.43
CA LEU A 247 -13.52 -12.36 -17.99
C LEU A 247 -13.14 -13.63 -17.26
N ALA A 248 -12.37 -13.50 -16.19
CA ALA A 248 -12.17 -14.52 -15.18
C ALA A 248 -12.48 -13.92 -13.81
N ALA A 249 -13.05 -14.70 -12.90
CA ALA A 249 -13.34 -14.24 -11.55
C ALA A 249 -12.82 -15.24 -10.53
N HIS A 250 -12.07 -14.73 -9.56
CA HIS A 250 -11.71 -15.44 -8.34
C HIS A 250 -12.60 -14.98 -7.19
N VAL A 251 -13.03 -15.92 -6.37
CA VAL A 251 -14.09 -15.69 -5.38
C VAL A 251 -13.63 -16.14 -4.01
N GLN A 252 -13.65 -15.24 -3.04
CA GLN A 252 -13.19 -15.51 -1.69
C GLN A 252 -14.23 -15.03 -0.67
N PRO A 253 -14.83 -15.93 0.12
CA PRO A 253 -15.76 -15.53 1.15
C PRO A 253 -15.00 -14.80 2.27
N ILE A 254 -15.43 -13.57 2.60
CA ILE A 254 -14.88 -12.81 3.74
C ILE A 254 -15.69 -13.15 5.00
N THR A 255 -17.02 -13.16 4.86
CA THR A 255 -17.95 -13.56 5.91
C THR A 255 -19.06 -14.39 5.29
N ARG A 256 -19.96 -14.94 6.11
CA ARG A 256 -21.18 -15.62 5.62
C ARG A 256 -22.08 -14.78 4.73
N SER A 257 -21.93 -13.46 4.76
CA SER A 257 -22.80 -12.52 4.06
C SER A 257 -22.05 -11.53 3.18
N VAL A 258 -20.73 -11.72 2.99
CA VAL A 258 -19.90 -10.90 2.11
C VAL A 258 -18.91 -11.78 1.38
N LEU A 259 -18.90 -11.63 0.07
CA LEU A 259 -18.00 -12.29 -0.85
C LEU A 259 -17.08 -11.25 -1.48
N ARG A 260 -15.78 -11.49 -1.48
CA ARG A 260 -14.83 -10.78 -2.34
C ARG A 260 -14.84 -11.42 -3.70
N VAL A 261 -14.90 -10.58 -4.74
CA VAL A 261 -14.76 -10.98 -6.13
C VAL A 261 -13.59 -10.19 -6.70
N GLU A 262 -12.60 -10.93 -7.18
CA GLU A 262 -11.48 -10.42 -7.95
C GLU A 262 -11.76 -10.74 -9.42
N LEU A 263 -12.13 -9.72 -10.20
CA LEU A 263 -12.48 -9.84 -11.60
C LEU A 263 -11.28 -9.45 -12.46
N THR A 264 -10.74 -10.40 -13.21
CA THR A 264 -9.73 -10.17 -14.25
C THR A 264 -10.42 -9.91 -15.59
N ILE A 265 -10.10 -8.78 -16.20
CA ILE A 265 -10.61 -8.32 -17.49
C ILE A 265 -9.45 -8.28 -18.48
N THR A 266 -9.49 -9.15 -19.47
CA THR A 266 -8.51 -9.21 -20.56
C THR A 266 -9.13 -8.64 -21.84
N PRO A 267 -8.62 -7.52 -22.37
CA PRO A 267 -9.09 -7.01 -23.66
C PRO A 267 -8.78 -7.97 -24.81
N ASP A 268 -9.80 -8.35 -25.58
CA ASP A 268 -9.68 -9.30 -26.69
C ASP A 268 -10.15 -8.66 -28.01
N PHE A 269 -9.56 -7.51 -28.35
CA PHE A 269 -9.82 -6.80 -29.60
C PHE A 269 -8.67 -5.89 -30.02
N GLN A 270 -8.58 -5.59 -31.31
CA GLN A 270 -7.58 -4.72 -31.90
C GLN A 270 -8.00 -3.25 -31.79
N TRP A 271 -7.21 -2.45 -31.07
CA TRP A 271 -7.44 -1.01 -30.96
C TRP A 271 -7.20 -0.29 -32.29
N GLU A 272 -8.01 0.73 -32.55
CA GLU A 272 -7.92 1.60 -33.73
C GLU A 272 -8.44 2.99 -33.37
N ASP A 273 -7.57 4.00 -33.42
CA ASP A 273 -7.84 5.35 -32.92
C ASP A 273 -9.04 6.01 -33.60
N LYS A 274 -9.26 5.74 -34.89
CA LYS A 274 -10.38 6.30 -35.66
C LYS A 274 -11.73 5.70 -35.27
N VAL A 275 -11.72 4.51 -34.64
CA VAL A 275 -12.92 3.77 -34.25
C VAL A 275 -13.21 3.98 -32.77
N HIS A 276 -12.20 3.78 -31.92
CA HIS A 276 -12.33 3.74 -30.46
C HIS A 276 -12.00 5.08 -29.78
N GLY A 277 -11.23 5.95 -30.45
CA GLY A 277 -10.70 7.16 -29.85
C GLY A 277 -9.60 6.86 -28.81
N TYR A 278 -9.61 7.60 -27.70
CA TYR A 278 -8.59 7.49 -26.64
C TYR A 278 -8.97 6.54 -25.50
N MET A 279 -10.27 6.33 -25.28
CA MET A 279 -10.79 5.48 -24.22
C MET A 279 -12.09 4.80 -24.65
N GLU A 280 -12.29 3.57 -24.19
CA GLU A 280 -13.54 2.83 -24.25
C GLU A 280 -14.08 2.61 -22.84
N THR A 281 -15.39 2.57 -22.71
CA THR A 281 -16.07 2.61 -21.41
C THR A 281 -17.07 1.47 -21.28
N PHE A 282 -17.08 0.82 -20.12
CA PHE A 282 -17.89 -0.34 -19.82
C PHE A 282 -18.57 -0.21 -18.46
N TRP A 283 -19.73 -0.84 -18.31
CA TRP A 283 -20.40 -1.07 -17.04
C TRP A 283 -20.16 -2.50 -16.59
N ILE A 284 -19.71 -2.66 -15.36
CA ILE A 284 -19.66 -3.94 -14.66
C ILE A 284 -20.90 -3.97 -13.79
N ILE A 285 -21.75 -4.99 -13.98
CA ILE A 285 -23.01 -5.16 -13.26
C ILE A 285 -23.04 -6.59 -12.73
N VAL A 286 -23.14 -6.73 -11.41
CA VAL A 286 -23.29 -8.04 -10.77
C VAL A 286 -24.74 -8.24 -10.39
N GLU A 287 -25.33 -9.30 -10.91
CA GLU A 287 -26.74 -9.61 -10.75
C GLU A 287 -26.92 -10.84 -9.86
N ASN A 288 -28.07 -10.88 -9.17
CA ASN A 288 -28.49 -12.08 -8.45
C ASN A 288 -28.80 -13.23 -9.41
N ASN A 289 -29.05 -14.43 -8.87
CA ASN A 289 -29.37 -15.62 -9.66
C ASN A 289 -30.54 -15.42 -10.64
N ASP A 290 -31.55 -14.65 -10.23
CA ASP A 290 -32.77 -14.46 -11.01
C ASP A 290 -32.63 -13.35 -12.08
N GLY A 291 -31.56 -12.55 -12.03
CA GLY A 291 -31.33 -11.42 -12.94
C GLY A 291 -32.22 -10.20 -12.67
N ASP A 292 -32.88 -10.14 -11.52
CA ASP A 292 -33.84 -9.08 -11.16
C ASP A 292 -33.17 -7.91 -10.42
N TYR A 293 -32.15 -8.20 -9.60
CA TYR A 293 -31.50 -7.23 -8.72
C TYR A 293 -30.01 -7.08 -9.02
N ILE A 294 -29.57 -5.83 -9.07
CA ILE A 294 -28.15 -5.47 -9.14
C ILE A 294 -27.60 -5.45 -7.72
N LEU A 295 -26.62 -6.31 -7.46
CA LEU A 295 -25.92 -6.42 -6.19
C LEU A 295 -24.74 -5.45 -6.11
N HIS A 296 -24.10 -5.20 -7.25
CA HIS A 296 -22.97 -4.29 -7.37
C HIS A 296 -22.92 -3.73 -8.80
N HIS A 297 -22.51 -2.48 -8.95
CA HIS A 297 -22.16 -1.94 -10.26
C HIS A 297 -20.99 -0.96 -10.17
N GLU A 298 -20.17 -0.94 -11.21
CA GLU A 298 -19.02 -0.05 -11.32
C GLU A 298 -18.78 0.36 -12.78
N TYR A 299 -18.24 1.56 -12.98
CA TYR A 299 -17.92 2.10 -14.30
C TYR A 299 -16.43 1.91 -14.61
N PHE A 300 -16.12 1.11 -15.61
CA PHE A 300 -14.77 0.75 -16.02
C PHE A 300 -14.33 1.55 -17.26
N LEU A 301 -13.13 2.14 -17.20
CA LEU A 301 -12.54 2.91 -18.29
C LEU A 301 -11.29 2.21 -18.83
N LEU A 302 -11.36 1.67 -20.04
CA LEU A 302 -10.23 1.09 -20.76
C LEU A 302 -9.54 2.18 -21.58
N LYS A 303 -8.29 2.51 -21.25
CA LYS A 303 -7.47 3.48 -22.00
C LYS A 303 -6.62 2.75 -23.03
N LYS A 304 -6.35 3.41 -24.17
CA LYS A 304 -5.49 2.88 -25.24
C LYS A 304 -4.15 2.32 -24.74
N GLN A 305 -3.52 2.99 -23.78
CA GLN A 305 -2.17 2.65 -23.31
C GLN A 305 -2.09 1.31 -22.55
N TYR A 306 -3.22 0.76 -22.14
CA TYR A 306 -3.31 -0.48 -21.35
C TYR A 306 -4.00 -1.61 -22.11
N ILE A 307 -4.14 -1.51 -23.44
CA ILE A 307 -4.88 -2.51 -24.21
C ILE A 307 -4.27 -3.91 -24.15
N ASP A 308 -2.94 -3.99 -24.02
CA ASP A 308 -2.18 -5.24 -23.97
C ASP A 308 -1.99 -5.76 -22.53
N GLU A 309 -2.63 -5.12 -21.53
CA GLU A 309 -2.52 -5.46 -20.12
C GLU A 309 -3.83 -6.07 -19.58
N ASP A 310 -3.69 -7.05 -18.68
CA ASP A 310 -4.81 -7.58 -17.90
C ASP A 310 -5.18 -6.57 -16.81
N HIS A 311 -6.48 -6.35 -16.61
CA HIS A 311 -6.99 -5.43 -15.60
C HIS A 311 -7.69 -6.20 -14.50
N THR A 312 -7.24 -6.03 -13.26
CA THR A 312 -7.87 -6.65 -12.10
C THR A 312 -8.74 -5.64 -11.36
N LEU A 313 -9.97 -6.04 -11.02
CA LEU A 313 -10.91 -5.22 -10.24
C LEU A 313 -11.43 -6.01 -9.05
N ASN A 314 -11.23 -5.44 -7.86
CA ASN A 314 -11.58 -6.05 -6.59
C ASN A 314 -12.81 -5.38 -5.99
N PHE A 315 -13.93 -6.08 -5.88
CA PHE A 315 -15.14 -5.57 -5.23
C PHE A 315 -15.78 -6.63 -4.31
N THR A 316 -16.79 -6.21 -3.54
CA THR A 316 -17.51 -7.11 -2.64
C THR A 316 -18.99 -7.16 -2.98
N VAL A 317 -19.58 -8.34 -2.82
CA VAL A 317 -21.02 -8.57 -3.06
C VAL A 317 -21.65 -9.24 -1.85
N PRO A 318 -22.91 -8.91 -1.52
CA PRO A 318 -23.62 -9.56 -0.45
C PRO A 318 -24.03 -11.00 -0.82
N ILE A 319 -23.97 -11.89 0.17
CA ILE A 319 -24.54 -13.24 0.09
C ILE A 319 -25.73 -13.31 1.06
N PHE A 320 -26.80 -13.96 0.61
CA PHE A 320 -28.01 -14.19 1.39
C PHE A 320 -28.19 -15.67 1.70
N GLU A 321 -28.90 -15.98 2.79
CA GLU A 321 -29.33 -17.33 3.14
C GLU A 321 -30.84 -17.48 2.80
N PRO A 322 -31.26 -18.53 2.06
CA PRO A 322 -30.46 -19.64 1.54
C PRO A 322 -29.49 -19.22 0.43
N LEU A 323 -28.33 -19.89 0.36
CA LEU A 323 -27.27 -19.59 -0.61
C LEU A 323 -27.79 -19.78 -2.04
N PRO A 324 -27.72 -18.76 -2.91
CA PRO A 324 -28.10 -18.91 -4.32
C PRO A 324 -27.12 -19.84 -5.05
N PRO A 325 -27.52 -20.47 -6.17
CA PRO A 325 -26.64 -21.39 -6.88
C PRO A 325 -25.50 -20.67 -7.61
N GLN A 326 -25.74 -19.44 -8.09
CA GLN A 326 -24.77 -18.63 -8.82
C GLN A 326 -25.18 -17.15 -8.85
N TYR A 327 -24.22 -16.28 -9.16
CA TYR A 327 -24.44 -14.90 -9.60
C TYR A 327 -23.94 -14.71 -11.03
N PHE A 328 -24.29 -13.59 -11.66
CA PHE A 328 -23.84 -13.25 -13.01
C PHE A 328 -23.10 -11.91 -13.00
N ILE A 329 -21.90 -11.89 -13.60
CA ILE A 329 -21.16 -10.65 -13.84
C ILE A 329 -21.33 -10.29 -15.31
N HIS A 330 -21.98 -9.16 -15.55
CA HIS A 330 -22.18 -8.59 -16.88
C HIS A 330 -21.20 -7.44 -17.07
N VAL A 331 -20.35 -7.55 -18.09
CA VAL A 331 -19.50 -6.43 -18.54
C VAL A 331 -20.02 -5.96 -19.88
N VAL A 332 -20.64 -4.77 -19.89
CA VAL A 332 -21.41 -4.24 -21.03
C VAL A 332 -20.80 -2.92 -21.47
N SER A 333 -20.47 -2.77 -22.75
CA SER A 333 -19.98 -1.48 -23.26
C SER A 333 -21.00 -0.38 -23.01
N ASP A 334 -20.57 0.84 -22.69
CA ASP A 334 -21.49 1.97 -22.57
C ASP A 334 -22.04 2.43 -23.93
N ARG A 335 -21.25 2.26 -25.00
CA ARG A 335 -21.47 2.85 -26.32
C ARG A 335 -21.82 1.85 -27.41
N TRP A 336 -21.29 0.63 -27.33
CA TRP A 336 -21.40 -0.35 -28.41
C TRP A 336 -22.60 -1.28 -28.20
N LEU A 337 -23.44 -1.42 -29.23
CA LEU A 337 -24.51 -2.43 -29.29
C LEU A 337 -23.90 -3.79 -29.61
N GLY A 338 -24.28 -4.83 -28.86
CA GLY A 338 -23.78 -6.19 -29.04
C GLY A 338 -22.44 -6.48 -28.35
N SER A 339 -21.79 -5.47 -27.76
CA SER A 339 -20.57 -5.64 -26.96
C SER A 339 -20.96 -5.88 -25.50
N GLN A 340 -21.03 -7.15 -25.12
CA GLN A 340 -21.27 -7.61 -23.76
C GLN A 340 -20.61 -8.97 -23.53
N THR A 341 -20.08 -9.19 -22.33
CA THR A 341 -19.60 -10.49 -21.87
C THR A 341 -20.29 -10.82 -20.55
N ILE A 342 -20.70 -12.08 -20.37
CA ILE A 342 -21.39 -12.56 -19.17
C ILE A 342 -20.57 -13.70 -18.57
N LEU A 343 -20.22 -13.57 -17.30
CA LEU A 343 -19.51 -14.60 -16.53
C LEU A 343 -20.40 -15.12 -15.40
N PRO A 344 -20.86 -16.39 -15.44
CA PRO A 344 -21.55 -17.01 -14.32
C PRO A 344 -20.54 -17.39 -13.22
N VAL A 345 -20.85 -16.98 -12.00
CA VAL A 345 -20.06 -17.26 -10.80
C VAL A 345 -20.81 -18.29 -9.96
N SER A 346 -20.41 -19.55 -10.07
CA SER A 346 -21.07 -20.68 -9.38
C SER A 346 -20.69 -20.77 -7.91
N PHE A 347 -21.67 -21.01 -7.05
CA PHE A 347 -21.49 -21.22 -5.61
C PHE A 347 -21.64 -22.68 -5.19
N ARG A 348 -21.70 -23.62 -6.15
CA ARG A 348 -21.87 -25.05 -5.87
C ARG A 348 -20.81 -25.62 -4.93
N HIS A 349 -19.58 -25.13 -5.01
CA HIS A 349 -18.45 -25.55 -4.19
C HIS A 349 -18.03 -24.48 -3.17
N LEU A 350 -18.88 -23.47 -2.96
CA LEU A 350 -18.61 -22.39 -2.01
C LEU A 350 -18.94 -22.85 -0.59
N ILE A 351 -17.91 -22.94 0.22
CA ILE A 351 -17.92 -23.18 1.66
C ILE A 351 -17.86 -21.82 2.35
N LEU A 352 -18.99 -21.39 2.90
CA LEU A 352 -19.02 -20.18 3.71
C LEU A 352 -18.41 -20.44 5.10
N PRO A 353 -17.69 -19.45 5.68
CA PRO A 353 -17.14 -19.59 7.02
C PRO A 353 -18.25 -19.80 8.07
N GLU A 354 -17.90 -20.32 9.24
CA GLU A 354 -18.86 -20.43 10.34
C GLU A 354 -19.37 -19.07 10.82
N LYS A 355 -20.53 -19.06 11.48
CA LYS A 355 -21.05 -17.83 12.07
C LYS A 355 -20.21 -17.49 13.28
N TYR A 356 -19.65 -16.29 13.30
CA TYR A 356 -18.79 -15.84 14.38
C TYR A 356 -19.49 -15.88 15.76
N PRO A 357 -18.76 -16.25 16.83
CA PRO A 357 -19.30 -16.22 18.17
C PRO A 357 -19.66 -14.79 18.59
N PRO A 358 -20.63 -14.61 19.51
CA PRO A 358 -20.92 -13.29 20.04
C PRO A 358 -19.69 -12.71 20.76
N PRO A 359 -19.51 -11.38 20.73
CA PRO A 359 -18.43 -10.72 21.44
C PRO A 359 -18.60 -10.86 22.96
N THR A 360 -17.51 -10.71 23.70
CA THR A 360 -17.49 -10.63 25.16
C THR A 360 -18.34 -9.44 25.62
N GLU A 361 -19.31 -9.71 26.48
CA GLU A 361 -20.13 -8.67 27.10
C GLU A 361 -19.27 -7.81 28.04
N LEU A 362 -19.45 -6.49 27.95
CA LEU A 362 -18.85 -5.57 28.90
C LEU A 362 -19.67 -5.60 30.18
N LEU A 363 -19.07 -6.13 31.24
CA LEU A 363 -19.73 -6.23 32.54
C LEU A 363 -19.78 -4.86 33.22
N ASP A 364 -20.91 -4.53 33.85
CA ASP A 364 -21.07 -3.33 34.67
C ASP A 364 -20.37 -3.52 36.03
N LEU A 365 -19.03 -3.55 35.98
CA LEU A 365 -18.19 -3.70 37.15
C LEU A 365 -17.99 -2.35 37.83
N GLN A 366 -17.81 -2.39 39.15
CA GLN A 366 -17.37 -1.21 39.88
C GLN A 366 -16.01 -0.74 39.32
N PRO A 367 -15.86 0.54 38.92
CA PRO A 367 -14.62 1.05 38.35
C PRO A 367 -13.42 0.76 39.25
N LEU A 368 -12.39 0.14 38.70
CA LEU A 368 -11.23 -0.30 39.48
C LEU A 368 -10.35 0.91 39.86
N PRO A 369 -10.12 1.19 41.15
CA PRO A 369 -9.24 2.28 41.55
C PRO A 369 -7.78 1.94 41.26
N VAL A 370 -6.95 2.95 41.01
CA VAL A 370 -5.50 2.77 40.77
C VAL A 370 -4.80 2.07 41.94
N THR A 371 -5.30 2.24 43.16
CA THR A 371 -4.82 1.57 44.39
C THR A 371 -4.95 0.04 44.35
N ALA A 372 -5.68 -0.52 43.38
CA ALA A 372 -5.73 -1.97 43.15
C ALA A 372 -4.38 -2.56 42.72
N LEU A 373 -3.42 -1.72 42.25
CA LEU A 373 -2.05 -2.15 41.92
C LEU A 373 -1.25 -2.60 43.15
N ARG A 374 -1.61 -2.13 44.36
CA ARG A 374 -0.99 -2.47 45.65
C ARG A 374 0.52 -2.23 45.69
N ASN A 375 0.99 -1.21 44.99
CA ASN A 375 2.39 -0.80 44.96
C ASN A 375 2.45 0.70 44.70
N SER A 376 2.96 1.46 45.68
CA SER A 376 3.01 2.92 45.63
C SER A 376 3.83 3.46 44.44
N ALA A 377 4.86 2.74 44.01
CA ALA A 377 5.66 3.13 42.85
C ALA A 377 4.88 2.95 41.54
N TYR A 378 4.00 1.95 41.46
CA TYR A 378 3.17 1.73 40.27
C TYR A 378 1.97 2.66 40.25
N GLU A 379 1.36 2.91 41.41
CA GLU A 379 0.26 3.87 41.55
C GLU A 379 0.68 5.28 41.13
N ALA A 380 1.92 5.66 41.40
CA ALA A 380 2.47 6.95 40.97
C ALA A 380 2.54 7.14 39.45
N LEU A 381 2.51 6.05 38.66
CA LEU A 381 2.55 6.11 37.19
C LEU A 381 1.21 6.51 36.55
N TYR A 382 0.12 6.52 37.33
CA TYR A 382 -1.26 6.69 36.83
C TYR A 382 -2.03 7.80 37.57
N GLN A 383 -1.34 8.86 38.02
CA GLN A 383 -1.97 9.92 38.82
C GLN A 383 -2.97 10.79 38.04
N ASP A 384 -2.93 10.76 36.70
CA ASP A 384 -3.81 11.55 35.83
C ASP A 384 -5.29 11.16 35.94
N PHE A 385 -5.59 9.94 36.43
CA PHE A 385 -6.95 9.47 36.62
C PHE A 385 -7.07 8.61 37.90
N LYS A 386 -8.27 8.54 38.46
CA LYS A 386 -8.52 7.84 39.73
C LYS A 386 -8.92 6.37 39.56
N HIS A 387 -9.55 6.05 38.45
CA HIS A 387 -10.08 4.71 38.17
C HIS A 387 -9.75 4.32 36.73
N PHE A 388 -9.45 3.03 36.54
CA PHE A 388 -9.34 2.44 35.22
C PHE A 388 -10.71 2.39 34.53
N ASN A 389 -10.70 2.40 33.20
CA ASN A 389 -11.94 2.33 32.43
C ASN A 389 -12.60 0.94 32.54
N PRO A 390 -13.84 0.76 32.06
CA PRO A 390 -14.56 -0.53 32.18
C PRO A 390 -13.84 -1.71 31.53
N VAL A 391 -13.23 -1.51 30.34
CA VAL A 391 -12.47 -2.54 29.63
C VAL A 391 -11.27 -2.97 30.49
N GLN A 392 -10.46 -2.02 30.92
CA GLN A 392 -9.29 -2.23 31.77
C GLN A 392 -9.66 -2.91 33.09
N THR A 393 -10.77 -2.51 33.71
CA THR A 393 -11.31 -3.10 34.95
C THR A 393 -11.63 -4.59 34.76
N GLN A 394 -12.31 -4.94 33.67
CA GLN A 394 -12.70 -6.33 33.39
C GLN A 394 -11.50 -7.24 33.09
N VAL A 395 -10.48 -6.73 32.38
CA VAL A 395 -9.29 -7.53 32.02
C VAL A 395 -8.22 -7.58 33.11
N PHE A 396 -8.27 -6.67 34.10
CA PHE A 396 -7.23 -6.47 35.11
C PHE A 396 -6.82 -7.75 35.84
N THR A 397 -7.79 -8.53 36.31
CA THR A 397 -7.51 -9.73 37.11
C THR A 397 -6.66 -10.74 36.33
N VAL A 398 -6.96 -10.96 35.05
CA VAL A 398 -6.21 -11.92 34.24
C VAL A 398 -4.84 -11.34 33.87
N LEU A 399 -4.76 -10.06 33.48
CA LEU A 399 -3.49 -9.46 33.09
C LEU A 399 -2.50 -9.26 34.25
N TYR A 400 -3.00 -8.83 35.41
CA TYR A 400 -2.17 -8.42 36.54
C TYR A 400 -2.03 -9.49 37.63
N ASN A 401 -3.03 -10.37 37.83
CA ASN A 401 -2.98 -11.38 38.89
C ASN A 401 -2.72 -12.81 38.38
N SER A 402 -2.70 -13.04 37.07
CA SER A 402 -2.37 -14.33 36.46
C SER A 402 -1.18 -14.23 35.52
N ASP A 403 -0.66 -15.38 35.09
CA ASP A 403 0.40 -15.51 34.10
C ASP A 403 -0.10 -16.15 32.79
N ASP A 404 -1.42 -16.23 32.61
CA ASP A 404 -2.04 -16.78 31.40
C ASP A 404 -1.76 -15.91 30.17
N ASN A 405 -1.79 -16.54 28.99
CA ASN A 405 -1.79 -15.83 27.71
C ASN A 405 -3.13 -15.14 27.52
N VAL A 406 -3.12 -13.90 27.01
CA VAL A 406 -4.31 -13.06 26.92
C VAL A 406 -4.43 -12.42 25.55
N LEU A 407 -5.64 -12.43 24.98
CA LEU A 407 -6.04 -11.59 23.86
C LEU A 407 -7.01 -10.53 24.35
N VAL A 408 -6.67 -9.25 24.16
CA VAL A 408 -7.58 -8.11 24.39
C VAL A 408 -7.89 -7.45 23.06
N ALA A 409 -9.05 -7.76 22.50
CA ALA A 409 -9.62 -7.17 21.31
C ALA A 409 -10.66 -6.10 21.69
N ALA A 410 -10.30 -4.83 21.54
CA ALA A 410 -11.16 -3.68 21.85
C ALA A 410 -10.91 -2.53 20.87
N PRO A 411 -11.90 -1.66 20.59
CA PRO A 411 -11.72 -0.57 19.62
C PRO A 411 -10.54 0.35 19.98
N THR A 412 -9.90 0.93 18.97
CA THR A 412 -8.90 2.00 19.16
C THR A 412 -9.48 3.12 20.03
N GLY A 413 -8.70 3.57 21.02
CA GLY A 413 -9.16 4.52 22.04
C GLY A 413 -9.68 3.87 23.33
N SER A 414 -9.76 2.54 23.42
CA SER A 414 -10.21 1.83 24.64
C SER A 414 -9.12 1.68 25.72
N GLY A 415 -7.94 2.25 25.52
CA GLY A 415 -6.83 2.21 26.48
C GLY A 415 -6.12 0.86 26.57
N LYS A 416 -6.00 0.14 25.45
CA LYS A 416 -5.31 -1.17 25.33
C LYS A 416 -3.85 -1.12 25.79
N THR A 417 -3.18 0.02 25.60
CA THR A 417 -1.79 0.20 26.03
C THR A 417 -1.62 -0.05 27.53
N ILE A 418 -2.55 0.42 28.36
CA ILE A 418 -2.52 0.17 29.82
C ILE A 418 -2.69 -1.33 30.12
N CYS A 419 -3.43 -2.07 29.29
CA CYS A 419 -3.53 -3.52 29.41
C CYS A 419 -2.17 -4.22 29.20
N ALA A 420 -1.36 -3.77 28.23
CA ALA A 420 0.03 -4.23 28.09
C ALA A 420 0.88 -3.85 29.31
N GLU A 421 0.70 -2.65 29.85
CA GLU A 421 1.44 -2.20 31.04
C GLU A 421 1.13 -3.05 32.27
N PHE A 422 -0.12 -3.52 32.46
CA PHE A 422 -0.44 -4.47 33.53
C PHE A 422 0.39 -5.75 33.43
N ALA A 423 0.60 -6.27 32.22
CA ALA A 423 1.42 -7.46 32.02
C ALA A 423 2.91 -7.18 32.31
N ILE A 424 3.43 -6.01 31.93
CA ILE A 424 4.80 -5.58 32.23
C ILE A 424 5.00 -5.45 33.75
N LEU A 425 4.07 -4.79 34.45
CA LEU A 425 4.13 -4.62 35.90
C LEU A 425 4.05 -5.97 36.62
N ARG A 426 3.20 -6.90 36.17
CA ARG A 426 3.14 -8.27 36.70
C ARG A 426 4.47 -9.00 36.54
N ASP A 427 5.11 -8.89 35.37
CA ASP A 427 6.40 -9.56 35.16
C ASP A 427 7.52 -8.93 35.99
N HIS A 428 7.49 -7.61 36.18
CA HIS A 428 8.40 -6.89 37.08
C HIS A 428 8.22 -7.27 38.56
N GLN A 429 6.99 -7.57 39.02
CA GLN A 429 6.71 -7.99 40.40
C GLN A 429 7.37 -9.32 40.79
N LYS A 430 7.70 -10.19 39.84
CA LYS A 430 8.29 -11.51 40.13
C LYS A 430 9.69 -11.44 40.75
N GLY A 431 10.33 -10.26 40.74
CA GLY A 431 11.57 -9.98 41.47
C GLY A 431 12.79 -10.74 40.94
N SER A 432 13.87 -10.78 41.74
CA SER A 432 15.21 -11.30 41.38
C SER A 432 15.29 -12.80 41.05
N GLY A 433 14.20 -13.55 41.19
CA GLY A 433 14.12 -14.97 40.81
C GLY A 433 13.85 -15.22 39.32
N SER A 434 13.42 -14.20 38.56
CA SER A 434 13.20 -14.26 37.11
C SER A 434 13.86 -13.07 36.43
N ILE A 435 14.60 -13.31 35.34
CA ILE A 435 15.19 -12.24 34.54
C ILE A 435 14.07 -11.58 33.75
N LEU A 436 13.59 -10.40 34.20
CA LEU A 436 12.63 -9.58 33.45
C LEU A 436 13.18 -9.29 32.05
N ARG A 437 12.55 -9.88 31.03
CA ARG A 437 12.87 -9.66 29.62
C ARG A 437 11.58 -9.66 28.81
N ALA A 438 10.94 -8.50 28.80
CA ALA A 438 9.72 -8.25 28.06
C ALA A 438 10.04 -7.72 26.66
N VAL A 439 9.41 -8.27 25.64
CA VAL A 439 9.50 -7.81 24.25
C VAL A 439 8.14 -7.28 23.84
N TYR A 440 8.10 -6.05 23.34
CA TYR A 440 6.92 -5.40 22.80
C TYR A 440 7.09 -5.22 21.30
N ILE A 441 6.16 -5.80 20.54
CA ILE A 441 6.10 -5.69 19.08
C ILE A 441 5.05 -4.63 18.73
N ALA A 442 5.54 -3.50 18.24
CA ALA A 442 4.72 -2.51 17.56
C ALA A 442 4.63 -2.87 16.07
N PRO A 443 3.47 -2.75 15.41
CA PRO A 443 3.37 -3.11 14.00
C PRO A 443 4.17 -2.18 13.08
N LEU A 444 4.41 -0.93 13.50
CA LEU A 444 5.06 0.12 12.72
C LEU A 444 6.13 0.86 13.54
N ASP A 445 7.18 1.33 12.86
CA ASP A 445 8.31 2.05 13.48
C ASP A 445 7.88 3.34 14.19
N ALA A 446 6.88 4.04 13.65
CA ALA A 446 6.35 5.25 14.27
C ALA A 446 5.71 4.97 15.65
N ILE A 447 4.98 3.86 15.78
CA ILE A 447 4.38 3.42 17.05
C ILE A 447 5.48 2.95 18.00
N ALA A 448 6.49 2.24 17.50
CA ALA A 448 7.64 1.81 18.31
C ALA A 448 8.34 3.01 18.97
N LYS A 449 8.63 4.07 18.19
CA LYS A 449 9.25 5.32 18.68
C LYS A 449 8.41 6.06 19.71
N GLU A 450 7.11 6.15 19.45
CA GLU A 450 6.15 6.76 20.37
C GLU A 450 6.13 6.01 21.72
N ARG A 451 6.00 4.68 21.67
CA ARG A 451 6.00 3.81 22.85
C ARG A 451 7.33 3.85 23.58
N TYR A 452 8.45 3.89 22.88
CA TYR A 452 9.78 4.03 23.50
C TYR A 452 9.89 5.35 24.26
N SER A 453 9.43 6.45 23.69
CA SER A 453 9.47 7.77 24.35
C SER A 453 8.60 7.82 25.61
N ASP A 454 7.43 7.19 25.58
CA ASP A 454 6.52 7.10 26.72
C ASP A 454 7.09 6.17 27.82
N TRP A 455 7.40 4.93 27.47
CA TRP A 455 7.86 3.92 28.43
C TRP A 455 9.26 4.18 28.98
N LYS A 456 10.13 4.89 28.25
CA LYS A 456 11.39 5.36 28.82
C LYS A 456 11.16 6.32 29.98
N LYS A 457 10.25 7.27 29.85
CA LYS A 457 9.88 8.20 30.94
C LYS A 457 9.14 7.46 32.06
N LYS A 458 8.17 6.63 31.70
CA LYS A 458 7.27 5.96 32.65
C LYS A 458 7.94 4.82 33.41
N PHE A 459 8.65 3.92 32.74
CA PHE A 459 9.29 2.75 33.36
C PHE A 459 10.79 2.93 33.57
N GLY A 460 11.48 3.61 32.65
CA GLY A 460 12.91 3.87 32.78
C GLY A 460 13.22 4.83 33.92
N ASP A 461 12.74 6.07 33.81
CA ASP A 461 13.08 7.12 34.78
C ASP A 461 12.42 6.89 36.15
N SER A 462 11.21 6.29 36.19
CA SER A 462 10.45 6.12 37.45
C SER A 462 10.67 4.78 38.16
N LEU A 463 10.85 3.67 37.42
CA LEU A 463 11.05 2.33 38.01
C LEU A 463 12.48 1.77 37.82
N GLY A 464 13.35 2.47 37.08
CA GLY A 464 14.72 2.02 36.80
C GLY A 464 14.81 0.86 35.79
N ILE A 465 13.74 0.57 35.04
CA ILE A 465 13.71 -0.50 34.04
C ILE A 465 14.51 -0.08 32.81
N ARG A 466 15.42 -0.92 32.34
CA ARG A 466 16.19 -0.61 31.11
C ARG A 466 15.33 -0.82 29.86
N VAL A 467 14.71 0.26 29.38
CA VAL A 467 13.93 0.30 28.14
C VAL A 467 14.85 0.57 26.95
N VAL A 468 14.77 -0.26 25.91
CA VAL A 468 15.57 -0.14 24.67
C VAL A 468 14.68 -0.27 23.44
N GLU A 469 15.02 0.44 22.37
CA GLU A 469 14.38 0.34 21.05
C GLU A 469 15.36 -0.31 20.07
N LEU A 470 14.91 -1.34 19.35
CA LEU A 470 15.73 -1.98 18.33
C LEU A 470 15.87 -1.09 17.10
N THR A 471 17.09 -1.04 16.57
CA THR A 471 17.50 -0.18 15.47
C THR A 471 17.30 -0.82 14.10
N GLY A 472 17.30 -2.14 14.01
CA GLY A 472 17.33 -2.92 12.77
C GLY A 472 18.73 -3.27 12.27
N GLU A 473 19.79 -2.86 12.99
CA GLU A 473 21.16 -3.31 12.72
C GLU A 473 21.51 -4.47 13.67
N THR A 474 21.78 -5.64 13.10
CA THR A 474 21.88 -6.90 13.87
C THR A 474 22.94 -6.86 14.99
N SER A 475 24.12 -6.28 14.73
CA SER A 475 25.22 -6.20 15.70
C SER A 475 24.86 -5.31 16.90
N THR A 476 24.30 -4.14 16.64
CA THR A 476 23.83 -3.17 17.64
C THR A 476 22.65 -3.72 18.42
N ASP A 477 21.69 -4.32 17.72
CA ASP A 477 20.48 -4.87 18.33
C ASP A 477 20.76 -6.05 19.26
N LEU A 478 21.79 -6.86 18.99
CA LEU A 478 22.22 -7.92 19.92
C LEU A 478 22.75 -7.35 21.24
N LYS A 479 23.50 -6.24 21.19
CA LYS A 479 24.00 -5.54 22.40
C LYS A 479 22.85 -4.88 23.17
N LEU A 480 21.88 -4.31 22.45
CA LEU A 480 20.68 -3.71 23.05
C LEU A 480 19.83 -4.79 23.73
N LEU A 481 19.62 -5.93 23.06
CA LEU A 481 18.91 -7.06 23.61
C LEU A 481 19.59 -7.51 24.90
N GLU A 482 20.90 -7.76 24.91
CA GLU A 482 21.64 -8.19 26.11
C GLU A 482 21.37 -7.28 27.33
N LYS A 483 21.43 -5.96 27.15
CA LYS A 483 21.29 -4.97 28.23
C LYS A 483 19.83 -4.68 28.62
N GLY A 484 18.90 -4.77 27.67
CA GLY A 484 17.50 -4.37 27.83
C GLY A 484 16.67 -5.33 28.70
N GLN A 485 15.77 -4.75 29.49
CA GLN A 485 14.72 -5.49 30.22
C GLN A 485 13.35 -5.35 29.54
N LEU A 486 13.09 -4.19 28.92
CA LEU A 486 11.93 -3.94 28.09
C LEU A 486 12.41 -3.55 26.69
N ILE A 487 12.20 -4.44 25.72
CA ILE A 487 12.68 -4.31 24.35
C ILE A 487 11.49 -3.94 23.46
N ILE A 488 11.58 -2.80 22.79
CA ILE A 488 10.58 -2.35 21.83
C ILE A 488 11.11 -2.62 20.42
N SER A 489 10.30 -3.28 19.59
CA SER A 489 10.69 -3.69 18.24
C SER A 489 9.53 -3.63 17.26
N THR A 490 9.85 -3.70 15.98
CA THR A 490 8.91 -4.00 14.89
C THR A 490 9.02 -5.47 14.47
N PRO A 491 8.06 -6.02 13.69
CA PRO A 491 8.09 -7.43 13.33
C PRO A 491 9.37 -7.82 12.57
N ASP A 492 9.79 -7.04 11.57
CA ASP A 492 10.99 -7.33 10.77
C ASP A 492 12.28 -7.31 11.59
N LYS A 493 12.44 -6.30 12.46
CA LYS A 493 13.61 -6.19 13.35
C LYS A 493 13.70 -7.39 14.29
N TRP A 494 12.55 -7.84 14.81
CA TRP A 494 12.50 -9.02 15.66
C TRP A 494 12.65 -10.33 14.89
N ASP A 495 12.17 -10.44 13.65
CA ASP A 495 12.35 -11.63 12.81
C ASP A 495 13.83 -11.87 12.51
N ALA A 496 14.55 -10.84 12.06
CA ALA A 496 16.00 -10.89 11.83
C ALA A 496 16.80 -11.35 13.07
N LEU A 497 16.34 -10.99 14.28
CA LEU A 497 16.95 -11.43 15.54
C LEU A 497 16.51 -12.82 15.99
N SER A 498 15.25 -13.18 15.78
CA SER A 498 14.69 -14.43 16.30
C SER A 498 14.92 -15.63 15.38
N ARG A 499 15.25 -15.47 14.10
CA ARG A 499 15.64 -16.59 13.21
C ARG A 499 16.72 -17.47 13.85
N ARG A 500 17.79 -16.88 14.39
CA ARG A 500 18.90 -17.60 15.05
C ARG A 500 18.70 -17.81 16.55
N TRP A 501 17.47 -18.06 17.00
CA TRP A 501 17.15 -18.18 18.42
C TRP A 501 17.91 -19.32 19.12
N LYS A 502 18.21 -20.43 18.42
CA LYS A 502 19.00 -21.55 18.98
C LYS A 502 20.39 -21.11 19.44
N GLN A 503 21.05 -20.23 18.70
CA GLN A 503 22.37 -19.69 19.04
C GLN A 503 22.29 -18.46 19.98
N ARG A 504 21.10 -17.86 20.14
CA ARG A 504 20.91 -16.58 20.85
C ARG A 504 20.18 -16.79 22.18
N LYS A 505 20.94 -17.00 23.25
CA LYS A 505 20.44 -17.22 24.63
C LYS A 505 19.43 -16.16 25.09
N TYR A 506 19.67 -14.89 24.78
CA TYR A 506 18.78 -13.80 25.21
C TYR A 506 17.40 -13.82 24.54
N VAL A 507 17.25 -14.47 23.38
CA VAL A 507 15.93 -14.68 22.75
C VAL A 507 15.16 -15.79 23.49
N GLN A 508 15.85 -16.84 23.93
CA GLN A 508 15.27 -17.94 24.72
C GLN A 508 14.86 -17.52 26.15
N GLN A 509 15.43 -16.42 26.65
CA GLN A 509 15.16 -15.88 28.00
C GLN A 509 13.99 -14.90 28.07
N VAL A 510 13.26 -14.68 26.97
CA VAL A 510 12.10 -13.79 26.95
C VAL A 510 11.00 -14.38 27.85
N SER A 511 10.56 -13.61 28.85
CA SER A 511 9.52 -14.00 29.80
C SER A 511 8.12 -13.56 29.36
N LEU A 512 8.05 -12.42 28.67
CA LEU A 512 6.82 -11.77 28.23
C LEU A 512 6.95 -11.27 26.79
N PHE A 513 6.01 -11.65 25.94
CA PHE A 513 5.93 -11.25 24.54
C PHE A 513 4.58 -10.55 24.29
N ILE A 514 4.63 -9.24 24.10
CA ILE A 514 3.47 -8.39 23.88
C ILE A 514 3.38 -8.03 22.40
N ILE A 515 2.23 -8.28 21.79
CA ILE A 515 1.96 -7.89 20.41
C ILE A 515 0.87 -6.83 20.41
N ASP A 516 1.16 -5.64 19.89
CA ASP A 516 0.16 -4.61 19.70
C ASP A 516 -0.43 -4.67 18.27
N GLU A 517 -1.71 -4.30 18.18
CA GLU A 517 -2.51 -4.31 16.96
C GLU A 517 -2.41 -5.59 16.11
N LEU A 518 -2.57 -6.76 16.76
CA LEU A 518 -2.44 -8.09 16.14
C LEU A 518 -3.33 -8.29 14.89
N HIS A 519 -4.46 -7.59 14.78
CA HIS A 519 -5.32 -7.62 13.60
C HIS A 519 -4.62 -7.25 12.28
N LEU A 520 -3.46 -6.57 12.33
CA LEU A 520 -2.67 -6.21 11.16
C LEU A 520 -2.00 -7.41 10.48
N ILE A 521 -2.09 -8.61 11.06
CA ILE A 521 -1.68 -9.88 10.41
C ILE A 521 -2.37 -10.11 9.05
N GLY A 522 -3.56 -9.53 8.85
CA GLY A 522 -4.29 -9.57 7.58
C GLY A 522 -3.88 -8.50 6.56
N GLY A 523 -2.90 -7.65 6.87
CA GLY A 523 -2.43 -6.57 6.01
C GLY A 523 -1.01 -6.78 5.47
N GLN A 524 -0.46 -5.72 4.86
CA GLN A 524 0.95 -5.66 4.43
C GLN A 524 1.87 -5.79 5.65
N GLY A 525 2.90 -6.65 5.57
CA GLY A 525 3.78 -6.98 6.69
C GLY A 525 3.18 -7.97 7.72
N GLY A 526 1.91 -8.32 7.56
CA GLY A 526 1.22 -9.31 8.40
C GLY A 526 1.86 -10.70 8.44
N PRO A 527 2.36 -11.27 7.32
CA PRO A 527 3.04 -12.56 7.31
C PRO A 527 4.25 -12.63 8.26
N VAL A 528 5.04 -11.55 8.36
CA VAL A 528 6.19 -11.49 9.27
C VAL A 528 5.72 -11.49 10.72
N LEU A 529 4.65 -10.74 11.03
CA LEU A 529 4.03 -10.74 12.36
C LEU A 529 3.52 -12.14 12.75
N GLU A 530 2.89 -12.84 11.81
CA GLU A 530 2.44 -14.22 12.01
C GLU A 530 3.60 -15.17 12.33
N VAL A 531 4.68 -15.07 11.57
CA VAL A 531 5.87 -15.92 11.70
C VAL A 531 6.53 -15.72 13.06
N ILE A 532 6.75 -14.46 13.49
CA ILE A 532 7.39 -14.23 14.78
C ILE A 532 6.53 -14.70 15.96
N VAL A 533 5.20 -14.54 15.91
CA VAL A 533 4.31 -15.02 16.98
C VAL A 533 4.34 -16.55 17.02
N SER A 534 4.26 -17.20 15.85
CA SER A 534 4.33 -18.65 15.73
C SER A 534 5.68 -19.18 16.23
N ARG A 535 6.79 -18.50 15.89
CA ARG A 535 8.13 -18.83 16.37
C ARG A 535 8.26 -18.67 17.89
N MET A 536 7.75 -17.58 18.48
CA MET A 536 7.82 -17.39 19.93
C MET A 536 7.03 -18.47 20.69
N ARG A 537 5.89 -18.92 20.15
CA ARG A 537 5.17 -20.08 20.70
C ARG A 537 5.96 -21.37 20.55
N TYR A 538 6.56 -21.59 19.38
CA TYR A 538 7.41 -22.75 19.15
C TYR A 538 8.58 -22.78 20.14
N ILE A 539 9.30 -21.67 20.30
CA ILE A 539 10.39 -21.51 21.28
C ILE A 539 9.88 -21.83 22.69
N SER A 540 8.75 -21.24 23.11
CA SER A 540 8.13 -21.49 24.42
C SER A 540 7.80 -22.97 24.67
N SER A 541 7.56 -23.76 23.63
CA SER A 541 7.35 -25.21 23.74
C SER A 541 8.64 -26.03 23.87
N GLN A 542 9.76 -25.47 23.42
CA GLN A 542 11.08 -26.12 23.41
C GLN A 542 11.94 -25.77 24.63
N VAL A 543 11.73 -24.58 25.22
CA VAL A 543 12.47 -24.13 26.40
C VAL A 543 11.69 -24.39 27.70
N GLU A 544 12.39 -24.56 28.82
CA GLU A 544 11.74 -24.76 30.13
C GLU A 544 10.99 -23.52 30.61
N ASN A 545 11.47 -22.32 30.25
CA ASN A 545 10.87 -21.05 30.64
C ASN A 545 9.69 -20.73 29.73
N LYS A 546 8.47 -20.87 30.27
CA LYS A 546 7.25 -20.50 29.53
C LYS A 546 7.22 -18.99 29.23
N ILE A 547 7.02 -18.67 27.96
CA ILE A 547 6.85 -17.30 27.48
C ILE A 547 5.36 -16.93 27.59
N ARG A 548 5.04 -15.90 28.36
CA ARG A 548 3.68 -15.34 28.42
C ARG A 548 3.43 -14.48 27.19
N VAL A 549 2.33 -14.72 26.49
CA VAL A 549 1.94 -13.96 25.29
C VAL A 549 0.72 -13.09 25.60
N VAL A 550 0.85 -11.78 25.36
CA VAL A 550 -0.25 -10.82 25.48
C VAL A 550 -0.46 -10.14 24.13
N ALA A 551 -1.59 -10.41 23.50
CA ALA A 551 -1.97 -9.79 22.24
C ALA A 551 -3.03 -8.71 22.46
N LEU A 552 -2.80 -7.53 21.88
CA LEU A 552 -3.75 -6.44 21.82
C LEU A 552 -4.23 -6.31 20.38
N SER A 553 -5.51 -6.04 20.21
CA SER A 553 -6.11 -5.90 18.88
C SER A 553 -7.32 -4.99 18.91
N THR A 554 -7.80 -4.59 17.73
CA THR A 554 -9.15 -4.04 17.59
C THR A 554 -10.21 -5.13 17.76
N SER A 555 -11.49 -4.78 17.77
CA SER A 555 -12.59 -5.74 17.81
C SER A 555 -12.55 -6.67 16.60
N LEU A 556 -12.62 -7.99 16.83
CA LEU A 556 -12.41 -9.01 15.80
C LEU A 556 -13.60 -9.97 15.68
N ALA A 557 -13.93 -10.36 14.46
CA ALA A 557 -15.00 -11.36 14.25
C ALA A 557 -14.55 -12.77 14.69
N ASN A 558 -13.32 -13.14 14.33
CA ASN A 558 -12.71 -14.45 14.58
C ASN A 558 -11.67 -14.42 15.70
N ALA A 559 -11.93 -13.65 16.78
CA ALA A 559 -11.03 -13.54 17.92
C ALA A 559 -10.72 -14.88 18.60
N LYS A 560 -11.64 -15.85 18.53
CA LYS A 560 -11.44 -17.20 19.07
C LYS A 560 -10.24 -17.89 18.41
N ASP A 561 -10.14 -17.84 17.09
CA ASP A 561 -9.06 -18.50 16.35
C ASP A 561 -7.70 -17.87 16.68
N LEU A 562 -7.66 -16.54 16.80
CA LEU A 562 -6.45 -15.82 17.23
C LEU A 562 -6.10 -16.16 18.69
N GLY A 563 -7.09 -16.24 19.58
CA GLY A 563 -6.90 -16.64 20.97
C GLY A 563 -6.32 -18.05 21.10
N GLU A 564 -6.92 -19.03 20.43
CA GLU A 564 -6.42 -20.41 20.39
C GLU A 564 -5.03 -20.49 19.75
N TRP A 565 -4.79 -19.72 18.68
CA TRP A 565 -3.48 -19.64 18.03
C TRP A 565 -2.43 -19.06 18.95
N ILE A 566 -2.68 -18.04 19.78
CA ILE A 566 -1.67 -17.56 20.75
C ILE A 566 -1.56 -18.44 22.01
N GLY A 567 -2.40 -19.47 22.12
CA GLY A 567 -2.49 -20.34 23.31
C GLY A 567 -3.20 -19.69 24.50
N ALA A 568 -4.05 -18.69 24.27
CA ALA A 568 -4.94 -18.13 25.29
C ALA A 568 -6.08 -19.10 25.57
N THR A 569 -6.42 -19.27 26.86
CA THR A 569 -7.60 -20.03 27.26
C THR A 569 -8.88 -19.22 26.98
N ALA A 570 -10.05 -19.84 27.03
CA ALA A 570 -11.32 -19.11 26.88
C ALA A 570 -11.50 -17.97 27.91
N HIS A 571 -10.87 -18.09 29.10
CA HIS A 571 -10.86 -17.03 30.12
C HIS A 571 -9.87 -15.88 29.82
N GLY A 572 -8.88 -16.13 28.97
CA GLY A 572 -7.90 -15.15 28.51
C GLY A 572 -8.29 -14.43 27.22
N VAL A 573 -9.45 -14.74 26.61
CA VAL A 573 -9.91 -14.09 25.38
C VAL A 573 -11.00 -13.07 25.69
N PHE A 574 -10.65 -11.79 25.60
CA PHE A 574 -11.57 -10.66 25.76
C PHE A 574 -11.77 -9.98 24.41
N ASN A 575 -12.92 -10.18 23.79
CA ASN A 575 -13.26 -9.60 22.48
C ASN A 575 -14.50 -8.72 22.57
N PHE A 576 -14.31 -7.43 22.78
CA PHE A 576 -15.39 -6.47 22.94
C PHE A 576 -15.94 -6.01 21.58
N PRO A 577 -17.23 -5.66 21.47
CA PRO A 577 -17.81 -5.17 20.22
C PRO A 577 -17.31 -3.76 19.85
N PRO A 578 -17.34 -3.35 18.56
CA PRO A 578 -16.90 -2.03 18.09
C PRO A 578 -17.52 -0.82 18.80
N GLY A 579 -18.74 -0.99 19.32
CA GLY A 579 -19.48 0.03 20.05
C GLY A 579 -19.03 0.24 21.51
N VAL A 580 -18.27 -0.68 22.10
CA VAL A 580 -17.73 -0.53 23.45
C VAL A 580 -16.53 0.42 23.39
N ARG A 581 -16.80 1.69 23.64
CA ARG A 581 -15.78 2.75 23.70
C ARG A 581 -15.97 3.59 24.96
N PRO A 582 -14.89 4.02 25.64
CA PRO A 582 -15.01 4.97 26.76
C PRO A 582 -15.68 6.28 26.34
N VAL A 583 -15.42 6.74 25.12
CA VAL A 583 -16.09 7.88 24.49
C VAL A 583 -16.95 7.36 23.33
N PRO A 584 -18.29 7.46 23.37
CA PRO A 584 -19.16 7.06 22.28
C PRO A 584 -18.81 7.79 20.98
N LEU A 585 -18.88 7.07 19.83
CA LEU A 585 -18.56 7.61 18.51
C LEU A 585 -19.80 7.66 17.61
N GLU A 586 -20.16 8.85 17.12
CA GLU A 586 -21.19 9.05 16.09
C GLU A 586 -20.55 9.00 14.69
N MET A 587 -20.97 8.07 13.84
CA MET A 587 -20.41 7.88 12.50
C MET A 587 -21.39 8.28 11.38
N HIS A 588 -20.91 9.06 10.42
CA HIS A 588 -21.65 9.48 9.23
C HIS A 588 -20.89 9.12 7.95
N ILE A 589 -21.42 8.21 7.13
CA ILE A 589 -20.79 7.81 5.86
C ILE A 589 -21.56 8.42 4.68
N GLN A 590 -20.87 9.21 3.86
CA GLN A 590 -21.40 9.88 2.68
C GLN A 590 -20.70 9.38 1.42
N GLY A 591 -21.48 8.86 0.46
CA GLY A 591 -20.98 8.44 -0.84
C GLY A 591 -20.99 9.58 -1.85
N VAL A 592 -19.86 9.77 -2.55
CA VAL A 592 -19.73 10.69 -3.68
C VAL A 592 -19.64 9.87 -4.96
N ASP A 593 -20.57 10.13 -5.86
CA ASP A 593 -20.80 9.38 -7.09
C ASP A 593 -20.13 10.07 -8.29
N ILE A 594 -18.79 10.08 -8.28
CA ILE A 594 -17.94 10.60 -9.35
C ILE A 594 -16.84 9.57 -9.55
N ALA A 595 -16.71 9.00 -10.75
CA ALA A 595 -15.71 7.95 -11.02
C ALA A 595 -14.27 8.47 -11.03
N ASN A 596 -14.03 9.66 -11.61
CA ASN A 596 -12.70 10.26 -11.64
C ASN A 596 -12.24 10.67 -10.23
N PHE A 597 -11.08 10.14 -9.81
CA PHE A 597 -10.54 10.34 -8.46
C PHE A 597 -10.29 11.82 -8.10
N GLU A 598 -9.57 12.57 -8.95
CA GLU A 598 -9.24 13.98 -8.65
C GLU A 598 -10.48 14.88 -8.60
N ALA A 599 -11.42 14.69 -9.55
CA ALA A 599 -12.68 15.42 -9.54
C ALA A 599 -13.54 15.08 -8.32
N ARG A 600 -13.52 13.80 -7.90
CA ARG A 600 -14.20 13.34 -6.69
C ARG A 600 -13.60 13.99 -5.44
N MET A 601 -12.28 14.05 -5.34
CA MET A 601 -11.58 14.71 -4.23
C MET A 601 -11.95 16.20 -4.13
N GLN A 602 -11.94 16.93 -5.24
CA GLN A 602 -12.38 18.34 -5.25
C GLN A 602 -13.84 18.52 -4.81
N ALA A 603 -14.73 17.63 -5.26
CA ALA A 603 -16.13 17.65 -4.87
C ALA A 603 -16.37 17.35 -3.38
N MET A 604 -15.41 16.66 -2.71
CA MET A 604 -15.47 16.37 -1.28
C MET A 604 -15.04 17.54 -0.40
N THR A 605 -14.31 18.53 -0.91
CA THR A 605 -13.73 19.61 -0.07
C THR A 605 -14.78 20.49 0.60
N LYS A 606 -15.83 20.90 -0.13
CA LYS A 606 -16.91 21.72 0.46
C LYS A 606 -17.75 20.94 1.49
N PRO A 607 -18.12 19.66 1.25
CA PRO A 607 -18.66 18.78 2.29
C PRO A 607 -17.76 18.68 3.53
N THR A 608 -16.44 18.58 3.39
CA THR A 608 -15.49 18.56 4.52
C THR A 608 -15.58 19.85 5.34
N TYR A 609 -15.53 21.02 4.71
CA TYR A 609 -15.72 22.30 5.40
C TYR A 609 -17.06 22.36 6.15
N THR A 610 -18.13 21.95 5.47
CA THR A 610 -19.49 21.93 6.04
C THR A 610 -19.57 21.00 7.25
N ALA A 611 -18.91 19.83 7.20
CA ALA A 611 -18.84 18.90 8.32
C ALA A 611 -18.12 19.52 9.53
N ILE A 612 -17.01 20.25 9.32
CA ILE A 612 -16.29 20.94 10.38
C ILE A 612 -17.19 21.98 11.06
N VAL A 613 -17.80 22.88 10.29
CA VAL A 613 -18.69 23.93 10.83
C VAL A 613 -19.92 23.34 11.54
N GLN A 614 -20.45 22.21 11.06
CA GLN A 614 -21.63 21.58 11.65
C GLN A 614 -21.34 20.78 12.91
N HIS A 615 -20.27 19.98 12.92
CA HIS A 615 -19.99 18.98 13.95
C HIS A 615 -18.92 19.43 14.96
N ALA A 616 -18.02 20.33 14.59
CA ALA A 616 -16.96 20.86 15.46
C ALA A 616 -17.25 22.32 15.88
N ARG A 617 -18.46 22.57 16.40
CA ARG A 617 -18.88 23.91 16.84
C ARG A 617 -18.08 24.39 18.05
N ILE A 618 -17.99 25.71 18.23
CA ILE A 618 -17.36 26.35 19.39
C ILE A 618 -15.85 26.02 19.46
N GLY A 619 -15.16 26.05 18.33
CA GLY A 619 -13.71 25.87 18.28
C GLY A 619 -13.21 24.47 18.65
N LYS A 620 -14.06 23.44 18.65
CA LYS A 620 -13.59 22.07 18.94
C LYS A 620 -12.63 21.57 17.84
N PRO A 621 -11.56 20.84 18.19
CA PRO A 621 -10.55 20.42 17.23
C PRO A 621 -11.10 19.40 16.23
N ALA A 622 -10.66 19.53 14.97
CA ALA A 622 -11.02 18.67 13.86
C ALA A 622 -9.77 18.16 13.10
N ILE A 623 -9.69 16.85 12.89
CA ILE A 623 -8.68 16.22 12.04
C ILE A 623 -9.31 15.82 10.70
N VAL A 624 -8.65 16.14 9.59
CA VAL A 624 -9.08 15.76 8.24
C VAL A 624 -8.04 14.85 7.61
N TYR A 625 -8.34 13.58 7.40
CA TYR A 625 -7.50 12.66 6.67
C TYR A 625 -7.72 12.77 5.16
N VAL A 626 -6.63 12.78 4.41
CA VAL A 626 -6.63 12.83 2.94
C VAL A 626 -5.59 11.89 2.33
N PRO A 627 -5.72 11.50 1.04
CA PRO A 627 -4.94 10.39 0.52
C PRO A 627 -3.47 10.61 0.26
N THR A 628 -3.04 11.85 0.00
CA THR A 628 -1.64 12.09 -0.33
C THR A 628 -1.16 13.41 0.25
N ARG A 629 0.17 13.59 0.30
CA ARG A 629 0.84 14.85 0.67
C ARG A 629 0.30 16.05 -0.12
N LYS A 630 0.07 15.86 -1.43
CA LYS A 630 -0.52 16.87 -2.33
C LYS A 630 -1.91 17.28 -1.84
N HIS A 631 -2.76 16.31 -1.51
CA HIS A 631 -4.11 16.59 -1.02
C HIS A 631 -4.11 17.25 0.35
N ALA A 632 -3.15 16.95 1.24
CA ALA A 632 -3.04 17.59 2.56
C ALA A 632 -2.85 19.10 2.41
N ARG A 633 -1.91 19.50 1.55
CA ARG A 633 -1.70 20.91 1.22
C ARG A 633 -2.93 21.52 0.54
N LEU A 634 -3.43 20.94 -0.56
CA LEU A 634 -4.54 21.53 -1.32
C LEU A 634 -5.81 21.71 -0.48
N THR A 635 -6.17 20.69 0.32
CA THR A 635 -7.35 20.73 1.18
C THR A 635 -7.20 21.80 2.27
N ALA A 636 -6.00 21.96 2.85
CA ALA A 636 -5.76 23.02 3.83
C ALA A 636 -5.94 24.42 3.23
N VAL A 637 -5.46 24.63 1.99
CA VAL A 637 -5.66 25.90 1.26
C VAL A 637 -7.14 26.15 0.98
N ASP A 638 -7.87 25.13 0.50
CA ASP A 638 -9.29 25.29 0.21
C ASP A 638 -10.10 25.56 1.49
N LEU A 639 -9.79 24.90 2.60
CA LEU A 639 -10.43 25.15 3.90
C LEU A 639 -10.14 26.56 4.43
N MET A 640 -8.91 27.05 4.24
CA MET A 640 -8.54 28.44 4.51
C MET A 640 -9.39 29.40 3.67
N THR A 641 -9.50 29.18 2.35
CA THR A 641 -10.30 30.02 1.46
C THR A 641 -11.78 30.01 1.83
N TYR A 642 -12.36 28.85 2.18
CA TYR A 642 -13.74 28.80 2.63
C TYR A 642 -13.97 29.49 3.99
N SER A 643 -13.00 29.43 4.89
CA SER A 643 -13.03 30.13 6.18
C SER A 643 -13.06 31.66 5.98
N ASP A 644 -12.21 32.17 5.09
CA ASP A 644 -12.11 33.60 4.75
C ASP A 644 -13.38 34.13 4.07
N MET A 645 -14.04 33.32 3.24
CA MET A 645 -15.29 33.70 2.58
C MET A 645 -16.51 33.76 3.52
N ASP A 646 -16.50 33.07 4.66
CA ASP A 646 -17.66 32.94 5.55
C ASP A 646 -17.69 34.02 6.66
N SER A 647 -16.55 34.70 6.92
CA SER A 647 -16.41 35.70 7.97
C SER A 647 -15.49 36.85 7.53
N GLU A 648 -16.02 38.09 7.51
CA GLU A 648 -15.27 39.31 7.14
C GLU A 648 -14.41 39.87 8.31
N GLU A 649 -14.63 39.44 9.55
CA GLU A 649 -13.99 40.03 10.75
C GLU A 649 -12.76 39.25 11.25
N ALA A 650 -12.81 37.91 11.21
CA ALA A 650 -11.70 37.04 11.66
C ALA A 650 -11.80 35.62 11.07
N PRO A 651 -10.66 34.91 10.90
CA PRO A 651 -10.65 33.52 10.45
C PRO A 651 -11.40 32.61 11.44
N VAL A 652 -12.34 31.81 10.94
CA VAL A 652 -13.24 30.97 11.77
C VAL A 652 -12.48 29.93 12.61
N PHE A 653 -11.33 29.46 12.11
CA PHE A 653 -10.58 28.34 12.71
C PHE A 653 -9.40 28.78 13.58
N LEU A 654 -9.13 30.09 13.68
CA LEU A 654 -8.09 30.63 14.55
C LEU A 654 -8.70 30.97 15.91
N LEU A 655 -8.26 30.27 16.97
CA LEU A 655 -8.90 30.36 18.29
C LEU A 655 -8.23 31.38 19.23
N HIS A 656 -7.01 31.81 18.91
CA HIS A 656 -6.20 32.76 19.67
C HIS A 656 -5.72 33.93 18.80
N SER A 657 -5.11 34.96 19.40
CA SER A 657 -4.63 36.14 18.66
C SER A 657 -3.50 35.79 17.69
N GLY A 658 -3.59 36.28 16.45
CA GLY A 658 -2.55 36.06 15.43
C GLY A 658 -1.17 36.64 15.80
N VAL A 659 -1.12 37.65 16.67
CA VAL A 659 0.15 38.28 17.09
C VAL A 659 1.01 37.34 17.94
N GLU A 660 0.39 36.51 18.76
CA GLU A 660 1.10 35.57 19.63
C GLU A 660 1.50 34.28 18.89
N LEU A 661 0.93 34.04 17.71
CA LEU A 661 1.24 32.89 16.85
C LEU A 661 2.52 33.12 16.01
N GLU A 662 2.82 34.38 15.67
CA GLU A 662 3.91 34.76 14.76
C GLU A 662 5.29 34.14 15.11
N PRO A 663 5.74 34.09 16.39
CA PRO A 663 7.03 33.49 16.76
C PRO A 663 7.13 31.99 16.42
N PHE A 664 5.99 31.27 16.42
CA PHE A 664 5.95 29.87 16.01
C PHE A 664 5.95 29.73 14.49
N VAL A 665 5.23 30.61 13.78
CA VAL A 665 5.12 30.62 12.31
C VAL A 665 6.44 31.01 11.65
N GLU A 666 7.22 31.91 12.24
CA GLU A 666 8.54 32.30 11.73
C GLU A 666 9.51 31.10 11.66
N ARG A 667 9.42 30.18 12.62
CA ARG A 667 10.26 28.97 12.72
C ARG A 667 9.90 27.88 11.72
N ILE A 668 8.73 27.95 11.09
CA ILE A 668 8.30 26.99 10.08
C ILE A 668 9.19 27.10 8.83
N SER A 669 9.54 25.98 8.21
CA SER A 669 10.32 25.97 6.96
C SER A 669 9.44 26.04 5.71
N GLU A 670 8.30 25.35 5.72
CA GLU A 670 7.39 25.23 4.57
C GLU A 670 6.55 26.52 4.36
N PRO A 671 6.68 27.23 3.22
CA PRO A 671 6.03 28.52 3.02
C PRO A 671 4.49 28.45 3.03
N MET A 672 3.90 27.42 2.42
CA MET A 672 2.44 27.30 2.36
C MET A 672 1.85 26.99 3.74
N LEU A 673 2.57 26.24 4.58
CA LEU A 673 2.15 25.92 5.94
C LEU A 673 2.04 27.18 6.79
N LYS A 674 2.99 28.12 6.64
CA LYS A 674 2.94 29.43 7.32
C LYS A 674 1.64 30.18 7.03
N GLU A 675 1.26 30.24 5.77
CA GLU A 675 0.05 30.95 5.35
C GLU A 675 -1.20 30.28 5.91
N THR A 676 -1.32 28.94 5.81
CA THR A 676 -2.50 28.23 6.33
C THR A 676 -2.63 28.32 7.85
N LEU A 677 -1.52 28.31 8.60
CA LEU A 677 -1.52 28.41 10.06
C LEU A 677 -2.10 29.74 10.56
N LYS A 678 -1.86 30.84 9.84
CA LYS A 678 -2.43 32.17 10.16
C LYS A 678 -3.96 32.20 10.14
N TYR A 679 -4.59 31.25 9.43
CA TYR A 679 -6.05 31.11 9.36
C TYR A 679 -6.57 29.97 10.26
N GLY A 680 -5.72 29.40 11.12
CA GLY A 680 -6.10 28.33 12.03
C GLY A 680 -6.17 26.93 11.42
N VAL A 681 -5.52 26.73 10.26
CA VAL A 681 -5.46 25.44 9.55
C VAL A 681 -4.01 24.97 9.44
N GLY A 682 -3.66 23.91 10.16
CA GLY A 682 -2.39 23.21 9.98
C GLY A 682 -2.53 22.03 9.03
N TYR A 683 -1.42 21.57 8.46
CA TYR A 683 -1.38 20.27 7.80
C TYR A 683 -0.12 19.49 8.15
N LEU A 684 -0.24 18.15 8.19
CA LEU A 684 0.83 17.21 8.47
C LEU A 684 0.93 16.19 7.35
N HIS A 685 2.15 15.99 6.88
CA HIS A 685 2.49 14.89 6.00
C HIS A 685 3.95 14.50 6.22
N GLU A 686 4.31 13.28 5.84
CA GLU A 686 5.62 12.67 6.11
C GLU A 686 6.80 13.42 5.45
N GLY A 687 6.54 14.28 4.46
CA GLY A 687 7.55 15.15 3.84
C GLY A 687 7.89 16.45 4.59
N LEU A 688 7.22 16.77 5.70
CA LEU A 688 7.55 17.96 6.51
C LEU A 688 8.73 17.68 7.44
N SER A 689 9.51 18.72 7.76
CA SER A 689 10.58 18.59 8.75
C SER A 689 10.04 18.21 10.13
N SER A 690 10.83 17.53 10.96
CA SER A 690 10.42 17.16 12.33
C SER A 690 10.02 18.39 13.14
N THR A 691 10.78 19.49 13.00
CA THR A 691 10.48 20.77 13.64
C THR A 691 9.12 21.32 13.24
N ASP A 692 8.78 21.30 11.93
CA ASP A 692 7.48 21.77 11.46
C ASP A 692 6.34 20.91 12.00
N GLN A 693 6.52 19.59 11.98
CA GLN A 693 5.52 18.65 12.50
C GLN A 693 5.27 18.89 13.99
N ASP A 694 6.32 19.07 14.79
CA ASP A 694 6.20 19.28 16.24
C ASP A 694 5.55 20.61 16.58
N ILE A 695 5.85 21.68 15.82
CA ILE A 695 5.16 22.97 15.97
C ILE A 695 3.67 22.82 15.68
N VAL A 696 3.29 22.21 14.56
CA VAL A 696 1.87 22.01 14.20
C VAL A 696 1.14 21.16 15.23
N LYS A 697 1.74 20.06 15.71
CA LYS A 697 1.16 19.22 16.77
C LYS A 697 0.93 20.03 18.04
N THR A 698 1.94 20.78 18.48
CA THR A 698 1.86 21.63 19.68
C THR A 698 0.74 22.66 19.55
N LEU A 699 0.67 23.37 18.41
CA LEU A 699 -0.35 24.39 18.15
C LEU A 699 -1.77 23.78 18.13
N PHE A 700 -1.93 22.56 17.63
CA PHE A 700 -3.21 21.87 17.63
C PHE A 700 -3.62 21.39 19.03
N GLU A 701 -2.73 20.74 19.77
CA GLU A 701 -2.98 20.23 21.12
C GLU A 701 -3.30 21.35 22.12
N THR A 702 -2.61 22.47 22.01
CA THR A 702 -2.82 23.65 22.86
C THR A 702 -3.98 24.53 22.41
N GLY A 703 -4.62 24.21 21.27
CA GLY A 703 -5.83 24.87 20.80
C GLY A 703 -5.61 26.21 20.09
N TRP A 704 -4.44 26.47 19.51
CA TRP A 704 -4.20 27.64 18.64
C TRP A 704 -4.87 27.52 17.30
N ILE A 705 -4.79 26.32 16.73
CA ILE A 705 -5.41 25.97 15.45
C ILE A 705 -6.53 24.96 15.70
N GLN A 706 -7.67 25.16 15.05
CA GLN A 706 -8.81 24.25 15.19
C GLN A 706 -8.69 23.04 14.26
N VAL A 707 -8.10 23.21 13.07
CA VAL A 707 -8.12 22.19 12.01
C VAL A 707 -6.71 21.69 11.71
N CYS A 708 -6.53 20.37 11.66
CA CYS A 708 -5.32 19.73 11.18
C CYS A 708 -5.64 18.77 10.02
N VAL A 709 -5.09 19.03 8.84
CA VAL A 709 -5.23 18.15 7.66
C VAL A 709 -4.03 17.20 7.59
N MET A 710 -4.27 15.89 7.60
CA MET A 710 -3.21 14.88 7.66
C MET A 710 -3.24 13.96 6.43
N SER A 711 -2.07 13.59 5.90
CA SER A 711 -2.01 12.48 4.94
C SER A 711 -2.42 11.16 5.60
N SER A 712 -3.03 10.25 4.84
CA SER A 712 -3.53 8.96 5.33
C SER A 712 -2.42 8.09 5.94
N THR A 713 -1.20 8.20 5.43
CA THR A 713 0.00 7.52 5.94
C THR A 713 0.39 7.96 7.36
N MET A 714 -0.06 9.13 7.82
CA MET A 714 0.20 9.68 9.16
C MET A 714 -0.88 9.27 10.18
N CYS A 715 -1.81 8.36 9.84
CA CYS A 715 -2.80 7.87 10.81
C CYS A 715 -2.17 7.05 11.94
N TRP A 716 -1.00 6.49 11.70
CA TRP A 716 -0.21 5.75 12.69
C TRP A 716 0.92 6.63 13.25
N GLY A 717 1.15 6.56 14.57
CA GLY A 717 2.28 7.22 15.24
C GLY A 717 2.19 8.74 15.41
N VAL A 718 0.99 9.32 15.27
CA VAL A 718 0.72 10.72 15.59
C VAL A 718 -0.26 10.76 16.77
N PRO A 719 0.16 11.23 17.96
CA PRO A 719 -0.65 11.15 19.18
C PRO A 719 -1.71 12.26 19.28
N LEU A 720 -2.26 12.73 18.14
CA LEU A 720 -3.27 13.78 18.12
C LEU A 720 -4.67 13.20 18.30
N SER A 721 -5.46 13.84 19.16
CA SER A 721 -6.87 13.50 19.38
C SER A 721 -7.75 14.71 19.09
N ALA A 722 -8.93 14.47 18.51
CA ALA A 722 -9.86 15.49 18.08
C ALA A 722 -11.30 15.16 18.48
N HIS A 723 -12.18 16.16 18.44
CA HIS A 723 -13.62 15.94 18.61
C HIS A 723 -14.24 15.37 17.34
N LEU A 724 -13.86 15.94 16.19
CA LEU A 724 -14.32 15.55 14.87
C LEU A 724 -13.16 14.95 14.08
N MET A 725 -13.40 13.82 13.44
CA MET A 725 -12.53 13.27 12.41
C MET A 725 -13.29 13.22 11.08
N VAL A 726 -12.69 13.74 10.01
CA VAL A 726 -13.20 13.62 8.64
C VAL A 726 -12.23 12.80 7.80
N VAL A 727 -12.68 11.68 7.21
CA VAL A 727 -11.93 10.98 6.17
C VAL A 727 -12.41 11.48 4.82
N MET A 728 -11.57 12.26 4.13
CA MET A 728 -11.87 12.82 2.82
C MET A 728 -11.23 11.96 1.73
N GLY A 729 -12.01 11.04 1.17
CA GLY A 729 -11.54 10.02 0.24
C GLY A 729 -10.99 8.80 0.97
N THR A 730 -11.40 7.61 0.53
CA THR A 730 -11.02 6.32 1.14
C THR A 730 -10.19 5.46 0.19
N GLN A 731 -9.53 6.10 -0.78
CA GLN A 731 -8.77 5.44 -1.83
C GLN A 731 -7.44 6.16 -2.02
N TYR A 732 -6.42 5.42 -2.42
CA TYR A 732 -5.15 5.95 -2.89
C TYR A 732 -4.80 5.36 -4.25
N TYR A 733 -3.89 6.00 -4.96
CA TYR A 733 -3.38 5.44 -6.20
C TYR A 733 -2.24 4.46 -5.90
N ASP A 734 -2.42 3.21 -6.29
CA ASP A 734 -1.37 2.21 -6.26
C ASP A 734 -0.63 2.19 -7.61
N GLY A 735 0.65 2.56 -7.55
CA GLY A 735 1.54 2.58 -8.70
C GLY A 735 1.83 1.22 -9.30
N ARG A 736 1.70 0.14 -8.52
CA ARG A 736 2.03 -1.22 -8.95
C ARG A 736 0.93 -1.79 -9.83
N GLU A 737 -0.32 -1.62 -9.39
CA GLU A 737 -1.51 -2.08 -10.11
C GLU A 737 -2.01 -1.04 -11.13
N ASN A 738 -1.35 0.12 -11.24
CA ASN A 738 -1.81 1.28 -12.02
C ASN A 738 -3.27 1.68 -11.71
N ALA A 739 -3.77 1.37 -10.51
CA ALA A 739 -5.17 1.43 -10.13
C ALA A 739 -5.40 2.23 -8.84
N CYS A 740 -6.66 2.59 -8.57
CA CYS A 740 -7.04 3.18 -7.28
C CYS A 740 -7.45 2.07 -6.33
N SER A 741 -6.67 1.88 -5.27
CA SER A 741 -6.93 0.88 -4.23
C SER A 741 -7.62 1.53 -3.03
N ASP A 742 -8.54 0.80 -2.40
CA ASP A 742 -9.23 1.25 -1.19
C ASP A 742 -8.28 1.22 0.02
N TYR A 743 -8.53 2.08 1.00
CA TYR A 743 -7.84 1.97 2.28
C TYR A 743 -8.17 0.64 2.97
N PRO A 744 -7.15 0.01 3.60
CA PRO A 744 -7.40 -1.03 4.58
C PRO A 744 -8.39 -0.55 5.65
N VAL A 745 -9.29 -1.44 6.07
CA VAL A 745 -10.27 -1.13 7.13
C VAL A 745 -9.55 -0.82 8.45
N SER A 746 -8.39 -1.43 8.70
CA SER A 746 -7.54 -1.15 9.85
C SER A 746 -7.13 0.32 9.93
N ASP A 747 -6.74 0.92 8.80
CA ASP A 747 -6.33 2.34 8.77
C ASP A 747 -7.53 3.25 9.04
N LEU A 748 -8.72 2.93 8.51
CA LEU A 748 -9.94 3.67 8.82
C LEU A 748 -10.32 3.57 10.30
N LEU A 749 -10.20 2.38 10.91
CA LEU A 749 -10.45 2.18 12.33
C LEU A 749 -9.46 2.98 13.20
N GLN A 750 -8.19 3.06 12.77
CA GLN A 750 -7.17 3.87 13.43
C GLN A 750 -7.49 5.36 13.33
N MET A 751 -7.79 5.87 12.13
CA MET A 751 -8.22 7.26 11.92
C MET A 751 -9.43 7.60 12.81
N MET A 752 -10.42 6.70 12.88
CA MET A 752 -11.60 6.86 13.74
C MET A 752 -11.26 6.84 15.23
N GLY A 753 -10.17 6.19 15.62
CA GLY A 753 -9.64 6.19 16.98
C GLY A 753 -9.22 7.57 17.46
N HIS A 754 -8.80 8.46 16.56
CA HIS A 754 -8.40 9.83 16.92
C HIS A 754 -9.59 10.73 17.28
N ALA A 755 -10.82 10.34 16.94
CA ALA A 755 -12.05 11.03 17.39
C ALA A 755 -12.42 10.64 18.84
N SER A 756 -11.45 10.66 19.75
CA SER A 756 -11.61 10.24 21.14
C SER A 756 -10.80 11.12 22.08
N ARG A 757 -11.49 11.95 22.89
CA ARG A 757 -10.86 12.78 23.93
C ARG A 757 -11.48 12.46 25.30
N PRO A 758 -11.05 11.36 25.94
CA PRO A 758 -11.54 10.97 27.26
C PRO A 758 -11.41 12.13 28.26
N LEU A 759 -12.35 12.22 29.20
CA LEU A 759 -12.43 13.29 30.22
C LEU A 759 -12.73 14.71 29.69
N VAL A 760 -12.71 14.93 28.37
CA VAL A 760 -12.98 16.24 27.75
C VAL A 760 -14.31 16.25 27.00
N ASP A 761 -14.53 15.29 26.09
CA ASP A 761 -15.74 15.21 25.28
C ASP A 761 -16.71 14.12 25.79
N SER A 762 -18.01 14.38 25.65
CA SER A 762 -19.07 13.39 25.92
C SER A 762 -19.29 12.41 24.77
N SER A 763 -18.98 12.81 23.53
CA SER A 763 -18.98 11.96 22.35
C SER A 763 -17.98 12.48 21.32
N GLY A 764 -17.44 11.57 20.51
CA GLY A 764 -16.67 11.87 19.32
C GLY A 764 -17.53 11.79 18.07
N LYS A 765 -17.10 12.46 17.00
CA LYS A 765 -17.80 12.45 15.70
C LYS A 765 -16.87 12.05 14.58
N CYS A 766 -17.37 11.24 13.66
CA CYS A 766 -16.64 10.79 12.48
C CYS A 766 -17.49 10.97 11.22
N VAL A 767 -16.92 11.62 10.20
CA VAL A 767 -17.52 11.76 8.88
C VAL A 767 -16.61 11.11 7.84
N ILE A 768 -17.12 10.13 7.09
CA ILE A 768 -16.37 9.44 6.04
C ILE A 768 -16.98 9.80 4.69
N LEU A 769 -16.17 10.43 3.83
CA LEU A 769 -16.51 10.74 2.45
C LEU A 769 -15.83 9.71 1.55
N CYS A 770 -16.60 8.77 0.99
CA CYS A 770 -16.08 7.67 0.19
C CYS A 770 -16.65 7.66 -1.24
N HIS A 771 -16.07 6.84 -2.11
CA HIS A 771 -16.68 6.54 -3.40
C HIS A 771 -18.02 5.82 -3.17
N ALA A 772 -19.08 6.23 -3.87
CA ALA A 772 -20.44 5.75 -3.61
C ALA A 772 -20.59 4.21 -3.61
N PRO A 773 -20.01 3.44 -4.56
CA PRO A 773 -20.08 1.98 -4.55
C PRO A 773 -19.48 1.30 -3.31
N ARG A 774 -18.55 1.96 -2.61
CA ARG A 774 -17.88 1.43 -1.41
C ARG A 774 -18.61 1.75 -0.10
N LYS A 775 -19.68 2.55 -0.16
CA LYS A 775 -20.40 3.01 1.05
C LYS A 775 -20.92 1.86 1.90
N ASP A 776 -21.58 0.87 1.29
CA ASP A 776 -22.18 -0.24 2.03
C ASP A 776 -21.13 -1.21 2.58
N TYR A 777 -20.00 -1.36 1.86
CA TYR A 777 -18.82 -2.09 2.35
C TYR A 777 -18.31 -1.49 3.67
N TYR A 778 -18.03 -0.18 3.71
CA TYR A 778 -17.57 0.46 4.94
C TYR A 778 -18.64 0.48 6.03
N LYS A 779 -19.92 0.67 5.67
CA LYS A 779 -21.01 0.59 6.63
C LYS A 779 -21.08 -0.77 7.31
N LYS A 780 -20.72 -1.85 6.63
CA LYS A 780 -20.70 -3.18 7.24
C LYS A 780 -19.51 -3.36 8.18
N PHE A 781 -18.29 -3.18 7.68
CA PHE A 781 -17.06 -3.50 8.42
C PHE A 781 -16.64 -2.48 9.48
N LEU A 782 -17.27 -1.29 9.53
CA LEU A 782 -17.04 -0.32 10.61
C LEU A 782 -18.01 -0.50 11.79
N TYR A 783 -19.19 -1.08 11.55
CA TYR A 783 -20.19 -1.35 12.60
C TYR A 783 -20.08 -2.79 13.14
N GLU A 784 -19.74 -3.74 12.29
CA GLU A 784 -19.45 -5.12 12.66
C GLU A 784 -17.94 -5.31 12.84
N ALA A 785 -17.54 -6.19 13.75
CA ALA A 785 -16.13 -6.57 13.85
C ALA A 785 -15.70 -7.25 12.55
N PHE A 786 -14.56 -6.86 11.99
CA PHE A 786 -14.08 -7.44 10.74
C PHE A 786 -13.28 -8.73 11.00
N PRO A 787 -13.36 -9.72 10.10
CA PRO A 787 -12.56 -10.92 10.20
C PRO A 787 -11.15 -10.70 9.67
N VAL A 788 -10.19 -11.43 10.24
CA VAL A 788 -8.78 -11.36 9.88
C VAL A 788 -8.31 -12.70 9.33
N GLU A 789 -7.71 -12.69 8.14
CA GLU A 789 -7.16 -13.86 7.46
C GLU A 789 -5.64 -13.79 7.37
N SER A 790 -4.98 -14.94 7.23
CA SER A 790 -3.54 -15.02 6.95
C SER A 790 -3.25 -14.79 5.47
N HIS A 791 -2.08 -14.22 5.17
CA HIS A 791 -1.52 -14.16 3.83
C HIS A 791 -0.19 -14.92 3.72
N LEU A 792 0.14 -15.75 4.72
CA LEU A 792 1.44 -16.42 4.81
C LEU A 792 1.74 -17.33 3.62
N GLN A 793 0.72 -17.93 2.99
CA GLN A 793 0.86 -18.78 1.79
C GLN A 793 1.65 -18.11 0.64
N HIS A 794 1.60 -16.77 0.55
CA HIS A 794 2.29 -16.01 -0.49
C HIS A 794 3.75 -15.65 -0.12
N TYR A 795 4.18 -15.98 1.10
CA TYR A 795 5.48 -15.57 1.67
C TYR A 795 6.20 -16.76 2.34
N LEU A 796 5.92 -18.00 1.92
CA LEU A 796 6.48 -19.19 2.56
C LEU A 796 7.98 -19.36 2.30
N HIS A 797 8.46 -19.03 1.09
CA HIS A 797 9.82 -19.32 0.64
C HIS A 797 10.91 -18.80 1.58
N ASP A 798 10.90 -17.50 1.90
CA ASP A 798 11.93 -16.89 2.75
C ASP A 798 11.92 -17.43 4.18
N ASN A 799 10.72 -17.74 4.68
CA ASN A 799 10.52 -18.29 6.01
C ASN A 799 11.03 -19.74 6.09
N PHE A 800 10.65 -20.58 5.12
CA PHE A 800 11.12 -21.97 5.04
C PHE A 800 12.64 -22.02 4.90
N ASN A 801 13.21 -21.22 4.00
CA ASN A 801 14.66 -21.13 3.86
C ASN A 801 15.34 -20.75 5.19
N ALA A 802 14.82 -19.76 5.92
CA ALA A 802 15.38 -19.38 7.21
C ALA A 802 15.29 -20.49 8.27
N GLU A 803 14.16 -21.19 8.36
CA GLU A 803 13.97 -22.27 9.34
C GLU A 803 14.76 -23.55 8.98
N VAL A 804 15.02 -23.81 7.68
CA VAL A 804 15.95 -24.85 7.22
C VAL A 804 17.39 -24.50 7.60
N VAL A 805 17.83 -23.26 7.37
CA VAL A 805 19.18 -22.78 7.73
C VAL A 805 19.45 -22.89 9.24
N VAL A 806 18.43 -22.68 10.07
CA VAL A 806 18.52 -22.80 11.55
C VAL A 806 18.42 -24.27 12.00
N GLY A 807 17.97 -25.17 11.12
CA GLY A 807 17.72 -26.57 11.41
C GLY A 807 16.50 -26.79 12.30
N VAL A 808 15.48 -25.93 12.19
CA VAL A 808 14.13 -26.21 12.75
C VAL A 808 13.38 -27.14 11.80
N ILE A 809 13.52 -26.92 10.50
CA ILE A 809 13.01 -27.80 9.45
C ILE A 809 14.21 -28.60 8.91
N GLN A 810 14.22 -29.91 9.11
CA GLN A 810 15.29 -30.79 8.61
C GLN A 810 14.80 -31.77 7.53
N ASN A 811 13.49 -31.90 7.38
CA ASN A 811 12.86 -32.75 6.38
C ASN A 811 11.48 -32.21 5.99
N LYS A 812 10.86 -32.79 4.96
CA LYS A 812 9.54 -32.35 4.46
C LYS A 812 8.42 -32.48 5.51
N GLN A 813 8.48 -33.46 6.41
CA GLN A 813 7.49 -33.61 7.48
C GLN A 813 7.61 -32.48 8.51
N ASP A 814 8.83 -32.09 8.89
CA ASP A 814 9.05 -30.95 9.79
C ASP A 814 8.49 -29.65 9.19
N ALA A 815 8.52 -29.49 7.86
CA ALA A 815 7.93 -28.34 7.18
C ALA A 815 6.41 -28.31 7.31
N VAL A 816 5.74 -29.47 7.15
CA VAL A 816 4.29 -29.60 7.41
C VAL A 816 3.99 -29.32 8.87
N ASP A 817 4.77 -29.89 9.79
CA ASP A 817 4.61 -29.69 11.23
C ASP A 817 4.81 -28.22 11.63
N TYR A 818 5.79 -27.53 11.03
CA TYR A 818 6.01 -26.10 11.22
C TYR A 818 4.78 -25.28 10.81
N LEU A 819 4.16 -25.59 9.67
CA LEU A 819 2.94 -24.90 9.24
C LEU A 819 1.81 -25.05 10.26
N THR A 820 1.73 -26.13 11.03
CA THR A 820 0.67 -26.30 12.05
C THR A 820 0.74 -25.28 13.20
N TRP A 821 1.89 -24.62 13.40
CA TRP A 821 2.07 -23.56 14.40
C TRP A 821 1.55 -22.20 13.95
N THR A 822 1.28 -22.04 12.66
CA THR A 822 0.88 -20.78 12.03
C THR A 822 -0.59 -20.45 12.26
N TYR A 823 -0.94 -19.17 12.08
CA TYR A 823 -2.34 -18.74 12.09
C TYR A 823 -3.06 -19.20 10.81
N MET A 824 -2.36 -19.23 9.68
CA MET A 824 -2.81 -19.78 8.41
C MET A 824 -3.44 -21.17 8.61
N TYR A 825 -2.74 -22.09 9.28
CA TYR A 825 -3.24 -23.44 9.52
C TYR A 825 -4.58 -23.46 10.27
N ARG A 826 -4.77 -22.58 11.25
CA ARG A 826 -6.06 -22.45 11.95
C ARG A 826 -7.17 -22.01 10.98
N ARG A 827 -6.86 -21.07 10.10
CA ARG A 827 -7.81 -20.50 9.15
C ARG A 827 -8.15 -21.41 7.97
N LEU A 828 -7.27 -22.31 7.55
CA LEU A 828 -7.55 -23.30 6.50
C LEU A 828 -8.84 -24.09 6.76
N THR A 829 -9.11 -24.44 8.02
CA THR A 829 -10.34 -25.17 8.41
C THR A 829 -11.58 -24.28 8.49
N GLN A 830 -11.39 -23.02 8.86
CA GLN A 830 -12.48 -22.09 9.15
C GLN A 830 -12.98 -21.34 7.91
N ASN A 831 -12.11 -21.13 6.93
CA ASN A 831 -12.43 -20.44 5.68
C ASN A 831 -11.64 -21.03 4.49
N PRO A 832 -11.90 -22.30 4.12
CA PRO A 832 -11.06 -23.04 3.16
C PRO A 832 -10.98 -22.38 1.79
N ASN A 833 -12.09 -21.88 1.22
CA ASN A 833 -12.07 -21.28 -0.11
C ASN A 833 -11.27 -19.97 -0.19
N TYR A 834 -11.05 -19.27 0.94
CA TYR A 834 -10.16 -18.11 0.95
C TYR A 834 -8.73 -18.49 0.52
N TYR A 835 -8.29 -19.69 0.90
CA TYR A 835 -6.97 -20.28 0.63
C TYR A 835 -7.00 -21.30 -0.53
N ASN A 836 -8.05 -21.28 -1.36
CA ASN A 836 -8.24 -22.21 -2.48
C ASN A 836 -8.42 -23.69 -2.10
N LEU A 837 -8.80 -24.01 -0.85
CA LEU A 837 -9.16 -25.38 -0.46
C LEU A 837 -10.60 -25.70 -0.88
N GLN A 838 -10.79 -26.92 -1.37
CA GLN A 838 -12.10 -27.43 -1.81
C GLN A 838 -12.88 -28.17 -0.71
N GLY A 839 -12.25 -28.42 0.45
CA GLY A 839 -12.86 -29.17 1.55
C GLY A 839 -12.08 -29.02 2.86
N ILE A 840 -12.73 -29.43 3.96
CA ILE A 840 -12.23 -29.28 5.34
C ILE A 840 -11.81 -30.60 6.01
N SER A 841 -11.86 -31.73 5.30
CA SER A 841 -11.44 -33.00 5.89
C SER A 841 -9.93 -33.00 6.14
N HIS A 842 -9.45 -33.80 7.10
CA HIS A 842 -8.02 -34.00 7.33
C HIS A 842 -7.22 -34.33 6.06
N ARG A 843 -7.79 -35.10 5.11
CA ARG A 843 -7.14 -35.39 3.82
C ARG A 843 -6.93 -34.14 2.97
N HIS A 844 -8.00 -33.37 2.68
CA HIS A 844 -7.89 -32.09 1.96
C HIS A 844 -6.88 -31.12 2.58
N LEU A 845 -6.84 -30.99 3.91
CA LEU A 845 -5.85 -30.16 4.59
C LEU A 845 -4.42 -30.70 4.43
N SER A 846 -4.24 -32.00 4.63
CA SER A 846 -2.93 -32.63 4.47
C SER A 846 -2.43 -32.50 3.03
N ASP A 847 -3.27 -32.82 2.05
CA ASP A 847 -2.94 -32.75 0.62
C ASP A 847 -2.56 -31.30 0.25
N HIS A 848 -3.32 -30.31 0.71
CA HIS A 848 -3.02 -28.90 0.45
C HIS A 848 -1.71 -28.44 1.11
N LEU A 849 -1.47 -28.79 2.39
CA LEU A 849 -0.21 -28.44 3.06
C LEU A 849 0.98 -29.12 2.40
N SER A 850 0.86 -30.39 2.03
CA SER A 850 1.88 -31.12 1.29
C SER A 850 2.16 -30.49 -0.06
N GLU A 851 1.13 -30.11 -0.82
CA GLU A 851 1.28 -29.40 -2.10
C GLU A 851 2.00 -28.04 -1.92
N GLN A 852 1.61 -27.25 -0.91
CA GLN A 852 2.27 -25.99 -0.59
C GLN A 852 3.75 -26.18 -0.22
N VAL A 853 4.06 -27.20 0.59
CA VAL A 853 5.43 -27.54 0.99
C VAL A 853 6.24 -28.00 -0.22
N GLU A 854 5.72 -28.90 -1.05
CA GLU A 854 6.41 -29.40 -2.25
C GLU A 854 6.67 -28.28 -3.26
N ASN A 855 5.69 -27.42 -3.53
CA ASN A 855 5.88 -26.29 -4.44
C ASN A 855 6.93 -25.31 -3.90
N THR A 856 6.85 -24.95 -2.61
CA THR A 856 7.79 -24.00 -1.99
C THR A 856 9.21 -24.56 -1.95
N LEU A 857 9.39 -25.82 -1.56
CA LEU A 857 10.71 -26.46 -1.50
C LEU A 857 11.26 -26.72 -2.89
N GLY A 858 10.42 -27.08 -3.86
CA GLY A 858 10.80 -27.23 -5.26
C GLY A 858 11.34 -25.92 -5.84
N ASP A 859 10.67 -24.79 -5.58
CA ASP A 859 11.16 -23.47 -5.98
C ASP A 859 12.51 -23.13 -5.29
N LEU A 860 12.64 -23.38 -3.98
CA LEU A 860 13.87 -23.14 -3.24
C LEU A 860 15.04 -24.02 -3.70
N GLU A 861 14.77 -25.25 -4.14
CA GLU A 861 15.75 -26.16 -4.72
C GLU A 861 16.18 -25.70 -6.11
N LEU A 862 15.23 -25.29 -6.97
CA LEU A 862 15.52 -24.70 -8.28
C LEU A 862 16.39 -23.45 -8.16
N SER A 863 16.13 -22.60 -7.16
CA SER A 863 16.94 -21.43 -6.84
C SER A 863 18.25 -21.75 -6.09
N LYS A 864 18.55 -23.03 -5.83
CA LYS A 864 19.75 -23.52 -5.13
C LYS A 864 19.92 -22.94 -3.72
N CYS A 865 18.82 -22.64 -3.03
CA CYS A 865 18.84 -22.21 -1.63
C CYS A 865 18.88 -23.41 -0.67
N VAL A 866 18.21 -24.49 -1.03
CA VAL A 866 18.14 -25.76 -0.27
C VAL A 866 18.41 -26.92 -1.24
N THR A 867 18.89 -28.05 -0.75
CA THR A 867 18.94 -29.31 -1.51
C THR A 867 18.08 -30.35 -0.80
N VAL A 868 17.39 -31.19 -1.58
CA VAL A 868 16.62 -32.32 -1.06
C VAL A 868 17.42 -33.61 -1.24
N GLU A 869 17.83 -34.23 -0.15
CA GLU A 869 18.49 -35.55 -0.16
C GLU A 869 17.47 -36.67 0.09
N ASP A 870 17.60 -37.77 -0.65
CA ASP A 870 16.70 -38.94 -0.59
C ASP A 870 15.20 -38.58 -0.72
N ASP A 871 14.89 -37.52 -1.50
CA ASP A 871 13.54 -36.95 -1.68
C ASP A 871 12.84 -36.50 -0.37
N PHE A 872 13.57 -36.40 0.75
CA PHE A 872 12.98 -36.20 2.08
C PHE A 872 13.75 -35.24 3.00
N PHE A 873 15.07 -35.37 3.09
CA PHE A 873 15.91 -34.57 3.99
C PHE A 873 16.29 -33.25 3.34
N LEU A 874 16.35 -32.18 4.14
CA LEU A 874 16.60 -30.83 3.67
C LEU A 874 17.92 -30.32 4.25
N LEU A 875 18.83 -29.90 3.38
CA LEU A 875 20.08 -29.25 3.77
C LEU A 875 20.16 -27.84 3.18
N PRO A 876 20.53 -26.82 3.98
CA PRO A 876 20.73 -25.47 3.48
C PRO A 876 21.98 -25.40 2.60
N LEU A 877 21.87 -24.70 1.47
CA LEU A 877 23.00 -24.37 0.60
C LEU A 877 23.50 -22.95 0.88
N ASN A 878 24.67 -22.60 0.32
CA ASN A 878 25.29 -21.29 0.51
C ASN A 878 24.36 -20.12 0.19
N LEU A 879 23.61 -20.19 -0.91
CA LEU A 879 22.66 -19.13 -1.28
C LEU A 879 21.54 -18.97 -0.25
N GLY A 880 21.01 -20.08 0.27
CA GLY A 880 19.99 -20.07 1.32
C GLY A 880 20.50 -19.48 2.63
N MET A 881 21.74 -19.82 3.01
CA MET A 881 22.42 -19.24 4.17
C MET A 881 22.62 -17.73 4.04
N ILE A 882 23.03 -17.25 2.85
CA ILE A 882 23.20 -15.82 2.56
C ILE A 882 21.85 -15.09 2.64
N ALA A 883 20.81 -15.61 1.98
CA ALA A 883 19.46 -15.05 2.01
C ALA A 883 18.93 -14.91 3.45
N SER A 884 19.05 -16.00 4.24
CA SER A 884 18.61 -16.00 5.64
C SER A 884 19.44 -15.08 6.53
N TYR A 885 20.74 -14.91 6.28
CA TYR A 885 21.62 -14.10 7.13
C TYR A 885 21.39 -12.61 6.96
N TYR A 886 21.25 -12.15 5.72
CA TYR A 886 21.07 -10.73 5.40
C TYR A 886 19.61 -10.28 5.34
N TYR A 887 18.67 -11.20 5.55
CA TYR A 887 17.24 -10.93 5.47
C TYR A 887 16.86 -10.41 4.08
N ILE A 888 17.18 -11.19 3.04
CA ILE A 888 16.98 -10.87 1.62
C ILE A 888 16.10 -11.94 1.01
N SER A 889 15.26 -11.53 0.04
CA SER A 889 14.40 -12.46 -0.70
C SER A 889 15.21 -13.52 -1.42
N TYR A 890 14.75 -14.78 -1.39
CA TYR A 890 15.39 -15.87 -2.14
C TYR A 890 15.47 -15.56 -3.65
N THR A 891 14.45 -14.91 -4.22
CA THR A 891 14.41 -14.48 -5.63
C THR A 891 15.51 -13.46 -5.96
N THR A 892 15.87 -12.60 -5.01
CA THR A 892 16.96 -11.64 -5.19
C THR A 892 18.30 -12.37 -5.25
N ILE A 893 18.52 -13.34 -4.36
CA ILE A 893 19.75 -14.14 -4.37
C ILE A 893 19.84 -15.04 -5.61
N GLU A 894 18.72 -15.60 -6.06
CA GLU A 894 18.64 -16.32 -7.33
C GLU A 894 19.04 -15.42 -8.52
N ARG A 895 18.49 -14.19 -8.58
CA ARG A 895 18.86 -13.19 -9.59
C ARG A 895 20.35 -12.85 -9.52
N PHE A 896 20.90 -12.68 -8.33
CA PHE A 896 22.34 -12.43 -8.16
C PHE A 896 23.17 -13.61 -8.66
N SER A 897 22.83 -14.83 -8.27
CA SER A 897 23.57 -16.03 -8.68
C SER A 897 23.47 -16.32 -10.17
N SER A 898 22.35 -16.00 -10.82
CA SER A 898 22.13 -16.23 -12.25
C SER A 898 22.68 -15.12 -13.15
N SER A 899 22.74 -13.87 -12.65
CA SER A 899 23.13 -12.70 -13.45
C SER A 899 24.58 -12.27 -13.26
N LEU A 900 25.19 -12.55 -12.11
CA LEU A 900 26.60 -12.21 -11.85
C LEU A 900 27.53 -13.21 -12.55
N THR A 901 28.60 -12.68 -13.16
CA THR A 901 29.64 -13.48 -13.82
C THR A 901 31.01 -12.91 -13.48
N SER A 902 32.09 -13.68 -13.61
CA SER A 902 33.46 -13.20 -13.36
C SER A 902 33.89 -11.98 -14.21
N LYS A 903 33.12 -11.63 -15.26
CA LYS A 903 33.38 -10.51 -16.16
C LYS A 903 32.44 -9.31 -15.94
N THR A 904 31.53 -9.39 -14.98
CA THR A 904 30.59 -8.31 -14.68
C THR A 904 31.37 -7.04 -14.30
N LYS A 905 30.94 -5.90 -14.84
CA LYS A 905 31.55 -4.58 -14.60
C LYS A 905 30.60 -3.70 -13.80
N LEU A 906 31.05 -2.52 -13.40
CA LEU A 906 30.30 -1.57 -12.57
C LEU A 906 28.87 -1.30 -13.07
N LYS A 907 28.69 -1.02 -14.38
CA LYS A 907 27.36 -0.83 -14.98
C LYS A 907 26.43 -2.02 -14.70
N GLY A 908 26.89 -3.23 -15.03
CA GLY A 908 26.10 -4.45 -14.84
C GLY A 908 25.87 -4.77 -13.35
N LEU A 909 26.83 -4.49 -12.48
CA LEU A 909 26.68 -4.67 -11.03
C LEU A 909 25.56 -3.78 -10.48
N LEU A 910 25.49 -2.51 -10.90
CA LEU A 910 24.43 -1.57 -10.49
C LEU A 910 23.06 -1.96 -11.07
N GLU A 911 23.02 -2.45 -12.32
CA GLU A 911 21.78 -2.96 -12.93
C GLU A 911 21.24 -4.19 -12.18
N ILE A 912 22.13 -5.12 -11.80
CA ILE A 912 21.77 -6.31 -11.01
C ILE A 912 21.35 -5.92 -9.59
N LEU A 913 22.07 -4.99 -8.95
CA LEU A 913 21.68 -4.47 -7.64
C LEU A 913 20.27 -3.86 -7.67
N ALA A 914 19.97 -3.05 -8.69
CA ALA A 914 18.68 -2.39 -8.84
C ALA A 914 17.53 -3.33 -9.24
N SER A 915 17.83 -4.51 -9.78
CA SER A 915 16.84 -5.54 -10.12
C SER A 915 16.45 -6.44 -8.93
N ALA A 916 16.94 -6.15 -7.73
CA ALA A 916 16.54 -6.85 -6.50
C ALA A 916 15.02 -6.73 -6.23
N SER A 917 14.39 -7.82 -5.76
CA SER A 917 12.96 -7.87 -5.44
C SER A 917 12.56 -6.91 -4.32
N GLU A 918 13.49 -6.54 -3.45
CA GLU A 918 13.28 -5.53 -2.41
C GLU A 918 12.87 -4.17 -2.99
N TYR A 919 13.28 -3.84 -4.23
CA TYR A 919 12.92 -2.60 -4.90
C TYR A 919 11.60 -2.66 -5.66
N GLU A 920 10.99 -3.84 -5.83
CA GLU A 920 9.64 -3.97 -6.39
C GLU A 920 8.61 -3.20 -5.54
N GLN A 921 8.93 -2.99 -4.26
CA GLN A 921 8.07 -2.26 -3.35
C GLN A 921 8.08 -0.73 -3.56
N LEU A 922 9.01 -0.19 -4.33
CA LEU A 922 9.13 1.26 -4.53
C LEU A 922 7.88 1.84 -5.21
N PRO A 923 7.31 2.93 -4.68
CA PRO A 923 6.08 3.50 -5.21
C PRO A 923 6.32 4.20 -6.56
N ILE A 924 5.45 3.92 -7.53
CA ILE A 924 5.37 4.64 -8.81
C ILE A 924 4.17 5.58 -8.75
N ARG A 925 4.40 6.91 -8.74
CA ARG A 925 3.31 7.87 -8.57
C ARG A 925 2.93 8.53 -9.91
N PRO A 926 1.63 8.78 -10.18
CA PRO A 926 1.19 9.40 -11.42
C PRO A 926 1.85 10.76 -11.64
N GLY A 927 2.39 10.99 -12.83
CA GLY A 927 3.05 12.25 -13.18
C GLY A 927 4.54 12.31 -12.79
N GLU A 928 5.10 11.27 -12.17
CA GLU A 928 6.54 11.17 -11.92
C GLU A 928 7.34 10.76 -13.17
N GLU A 929 6.69 10.29 -14.24
CA GLU A 929 7.35 9.69 -15.42
C GLU A 929 8.30 10.69 -16.09
N GLU A 930 7.88 11.95 -16.21
CA GLU A 930 8.68 13.02 -16.80
C GLU A 930 9.89 13.39 -15.93
N LEU A 931 9.74 13.33 -14.60
CA LEU A 931 10.84 13.58 -13.66
C LEU A 931 11.87 12.45 -13.72
N ILE A 932 11.41 11.20 -13.75
CA ILE A 932 12.26 10.01 -13.88
C ILE A 932 12.98 10.02 -15.23
N ARG A 933 12.27 10.36 -16.32
CA ARG A 933 12.86 10.50 -17.66
C ARG A 933 13.99 11.53 -17.69
N ARG A 934 13.79 12.71 -17.06
CA ARG A 934 14.84 13.72 -16.93
C ARG A 934 16.01 13.21 -16.10
N LEU A 935 15.72 12.53 -14.98
CA LEU A 935 16.76 11.96 -14.13
C LEU A 935 17.63 10.99 -14.93
N ILE A 936 17.03 10.03 -15.63
CA ILE A 936 17.69 9.04 -16.48
C ILE A 936 18.61 9.68 -17.52
N ASN A 937 18.14 10.72 -18.21
CA ASN A 937 18.92 11.38 -19.27
C ASN A 937 20.19 12.08 -18.77
N HIS A 938 20.31 12.34 -17.47
CA HIS A 938 21.46 12.99 -16.84
C HIS A 938 22.39 12.01 -16.11
N GLN A 939 22.12 10.69 -16.16
CA GLN A 939 22.95 9.70 -15.48
C GLN A 939 24.19 9.29 -16.28
N ARG A 940 25.22 8.81 -15.58
CA ARG A 940 26.50 8.37 -16.17
C ARG A 940 26.32 7.17 -17.10
N PHE A 941 25.56 6.16 -16.68
CA PHE A 941 25.29 4.97 -17.48
C PHE A 941 23.93 5.08 -18.17
N PRO A 942 23.86 4.91 -19.51
CA PRO A 942 22.62 5.01 -20.25
C PRO A 942 21.74 3.78 -20.00
N PHE A 943 20.43 4.01 -20.05
CA PHE A 943 19.40 2.98 -19.89
C PHE A 943 18.95 2.49 -21.27
N GLU A 944 18.83 1.18 -21.44
CA GLU A 944 18.35 0.57 -22.67
C GLU A 944 16.82 0.43 -22.62
N ASN A 945 16.10 1.13 -23.50
CA ASN A 945 14.62 1.14 -23.58
C ASN A 945 13.90 1.26 -22.21
N PRO A 946 14.19 2.30 -21.41
CA PRO A 946 13.67 2.40 -20.04
C PRO A 946 12.14 2.53 -20.02
N LYS A 947 11.49 1.64 -19.25
CA LYS A 947 10.10 1.82 -18.85
C LYS A 947 10.07 2.76 -17.63
N TYR A 948 9.51 3.96 -17.77
CA TYR A 948 9.51 4.97 -16.70
C TYR A 948 8.59 4.64 -15.51
N VAL A 949 7.74 3.62 -15.68
CA VAL A 949 6.84 3.08 -14.66
C VAL A 949 7.42 1.86 -13.95
N ASP A 950 8.66 1.45 -14.29
CA ASP A 950 9.32 0.31 -13.67
C ASP A 950 10.07 0.75 -12.39
N PRO A 951 9.75 0.15 -11.21
CA PRO A 951 10.42 0.49 -9.96
C PRO A 951 11.93 0.17 -9.95
N HIS A 952 12.39 -0.84 -10.70
CA HIS A 952 13.81 -1.18 -10.79
C HIS A 952 14.59 -0.12 -11.59
N VAL A 953 14.00 0.40 -12.67
CA VAL A 953 14.56 1.50 -13.46
C VAL A 953 14.67 2.76 -12.58
N LYS A 954 13.63 3.04 -11.79
CA LYS A 954 13.63 4.13 -10.81
C LYS A 954 14.74 3.95 -9.75
N ALA A 955 14.89 2.77 -9.17
CA ALA A 955 15.93 2.47 -8.18
C ALA A 955 17.35 2.72 -8.74
N ASN A 956 17.62 2.23 -9.95
CA ASN A 956 18.91 2.44 -10.62
C ASN A 956 19.18 3.94 -10.87
N ALA A 957 18.18 4.68 -11.37
CA ALA A 957 18.32 6.12 -11.59
C ALA A 957 18.61 6.88 -10.29
N LEU A 958 17.97 6.50 -9.17
CA LEU A 958 18.19 7.10 -7.86
C LEU A 958 19.58 6.77 -7.28
N LEU A 959 20.09 5.54 -7.49
CA LEU A 959 21.46 5.16 -7.12
C LEU A 959 22.50 6.00 -7.87
N GLN A 960 22.38 6.08 -9.20
CA GLN A 960 23.31 6.87 -10.01
C GLN A 960 23.25 8.37 -9.67
N ALA A 961 22.06 8.89 -9.36
CA ALA A 961 21.87 10.26 -8.91
C ALA A 961 22.56 10.53 -7.57
N HIS A 962 22.54 9.56 -6.65
CA HIS A 962 23.23 9.62 -5.36
C HIS A 962 24.75 9.73 -5.54
N PHE A 963 25.34 8.82 -6.33
CA PHE A 963 26.78 8.85 -6.63
C PHE A 963 27.21 10.14 -7.34
N SER A 964 26.34 10.66 -8.21
CA SER A 964 26.59 11.91 -8.94
C SER A 964 26.35 13.17 -8.10
N ARG A 965 25.88 13.02 -6.85
CA ARG A 965 25.45 14.11 -5.96
C ARG A 965 24.41 15.04 -6.61
N GLN A 966 23.59 14.49 -7.51
CA GLN A 966 22.51 15.22 -8.14
C GLN A 966 21.39 15.43 -7.12
N MET A 967 20.91 16.67 -6.96
CA MET A 967 19.83 16.94 -6.01
C MET A 967 18.52 16.34 -6.49
N VAL A 968 17.98 15.44 -5.66
CA VAL A 968 16.64 14.88 -5.78
C VAL A 968 15.75 15.54 -4.73
N ARG A 969 14.50 15.91 -5.07
CA ARG A 969 13.59 16.65 -4.19
C ARG A 969 12.26 15.92 -4.01
N GLY A 970 11.56 16.26 -2.93
CA GLY A 970 10.19 15.78 -2.67
C GLY A 970 10.16 14.26 -2.49
N ASN A 971 9.21 13.60 -3.17
CA ASN A 971 8.98 12.16 -3.01
C ASN A 971 10.19 11.32 -3.43
N LEU A 972 10.86 11.68 -4.54
CA LEU A 972 12.01 10.94 -5.04
C LEU A 972 13.20 10.96 -4.06
N ALA A 973 13.31 11.97 -3.19
CA ALA A 973 14.36 12.01 -2.15
C ALA A 973 14.07 11.00 -1.04
N SER A 974 12.80 10.85 -0.65
CA SER A 974 12.35 9.82 0.28
C SER A 974 12.60 8.42 -0.30
N ASP A 975 12.26 8.23 -1.58
CA ASP A 975 12.46 6.96 -2.28
C ASP A 975 13.97 6.64 -2.39
N GLN A 976 14.82 7.65 -2.62
CA GLN A 976 16.28 7.48 -2.65
C GLN A 976 16.82 7.00 -1.29
N GLN A 977 16.33 7.53 -0.17
CA GLN A 977 16.76 7.08 1.16
C GLN A 977 16.44 5.60 1.38
N GLU A 978 15.24 5.15 1.00
CA GLU A 978 14.83 3.75 1.09
C GLU A 978 15.72 2.85 0.22
N VAL A 979 16.03 3.29 -1.00
CA VAL A 979 16.96 2.59 -1.89
C VAL A 979 18.34 2.42 -1.25
N LEU A 980 18.89 3.48 -0.65
CA LEU A 980 20.23 3.44 -0.03
C LEU A 980 20.28 2.55 1.22
N LEU A 981 19.22 2.51 2.02
CA LEU A 981 19.14 1.63 3.19
C LEU A 981 19.13 0.16 2.79
N CYS A 982 18.36 -0.21 1.76
CA CYS A 982 18.34 -1.56 1.23
C CYS A 982 19.65 -1.95 0.54
N ALA A 983 20.29 -1.03 -0.20
CA ALA A 983 21.52 -1.29 -0.95
C ALA A 983 22.65 -1.85 -0.08
N SER A 984 22.80 -1.42 1.18
CA SER A 984 23.90 -1.88 2.03
C SER A 984 23.84 -3.39 2.33
N ARG A 985 22.66 -3.95 2.61
CA ARG A 985 22.53 -5.39 2.87
C ARG A 985 22.62 -6.20 1.58
N LEU A 986 22.06 -5.67 0.48
CA LEU A 986 22.12 -6.29 -0.84
C LEU A 986 23.55 -6.42 -1.33
N LEU A 987 24.37 -5.38 -1.21
CA LEU A 987 25.78 -5.40 -1.59
C LEU A 987 26.59 -6.38 -0.75
N GLN A 988 26.33 -6.46 0.56
CA GLN A 988 26.98 -7.47 1.42
C GLN A 988 26.64 -8.90 0.97
N ALA A 989 25.38 -9.16 0.62
CA ALA A 989 25.00 -10.45 0.07
C ALA A 989 25.58 -10.71 -1.32
N MET A 990 25.68 -9.69 -2.18
CA MET A 990 26.36 -9.82 -3.47
C MET A 990 27.82 -10.21 -3.27
N VAL A 991 28.54 -9.57 -2.34
CA VAL A 991 29.93 -9.93 -2.00
C VAL A 991 30.03 -11.39 -1.58
N ASP A 992 29.12 -11.88 -0.75
CA ASP A 992 29.13 -13.28 -0.28
C ASP A 992 28.77 -14.28 -1.40
N VAL A 993 27.87 -13.92 -2.32
CA VAL A 993 27.56 -14.72 -3.53
C VAL A 993 28.77 -14.77 -4.47
N ILE A 994 29.41 -13.62 -4.72
CA ILE A 994 30.57 -13.51 -5.61
C ILE A 994 31.77 -14.27 -5.03
N SER A 995 32.02 -14.14 -3.73
CA SER A 995 33.12 -14.83 -3.05
C SER A 995 32.91 -16.34 -2.97
N SER A 996 31.66 -16.80 -2.82
CA SER A 996 31.32 -18.24 -2.93
C SER A 996 31.64 -18.82 -4.31
N ASN A 997 31.65 -18.00 -5.36
CA ASN A 997 32.06 -18.38 -6.71
C ASN A 997 33.56 -18.14 -7.00
N GLY A 998 34.31 -17.61 -6.03
CA GLY A 998 35.76 -17.41 -6.13
C GLY A 998 36.20 -16.26 -7.05
N TRP A 999 35.36 -15.25 -7.34
CA TRP A 999 35.73 -14.16 -8.27
C TRP A 999 36.29 -12.93 -7.53
N LEU A 1000 37.61 -12.73 -7.61
CA LEU A 1000 38.31 -11.68 -6.84
C LEU A 1000 37.93 -10.26 -7.26
N ASN A 1001 38.17 -9.89 -8.51
CA ASN A 1001 37.99 -8.51 -8.99
C ASN A 1001 36.54 -8.02 -8.85
N LEU A 1002 35.57 -8.92 -9.05
CA LEU A 1002 34.17 -8.57 -8.88
C LEU A 1002 33.79 -8.39 -7.40
N ALA A 1003 34.39 -9.17 -6.50
CA ALA A 1003 34.17 -9.02 -5.06
C ALA A 1003 34.71 -7.68 -4.58
N LEU A 1004 35.93 -7.31 -4.98
CA LEU A 1004 36.54 -6.02 -4.68
C LEU A 1004 35.68 -4.87 -5.23
N LEU A 1005 35.20 -4.97 -6.48
CA LEU A 1005 34.31 -3.99 -7.07
C LEU A 1005 32.99 -3.83 -6.28
N ALA A 1006 32.41 -4.93 -5.79
CA ALA A 1006 31.19 -4.86 -4.97
C ALA A 1006 31.45 -4.22 -3.60
N MET A 1007 32.64 -4.42 -3.01
CA MET A 1007 33.07 -3.74 -1.79
C MET A 1007 33.24 -2.23 -2.03
N GLU A 1008 33.88 -1.82 -3.13
CA GLU A 1008 33.99 -0.42 -3.55
C GLU A 1008 32.61 0.23 -3.73
N VAL A 1009 31.65 -0.48 -4.34
CA VAL A 1009 30.27 0.04 -4.47
C VAL A 1009 29.60 0.23 -3.10
N SER A 1010 29.90 -0.60 -2.10
CA SER A 1010 29.44 -0.36 -0.72
C SER A 1010 29.96 0.96 -0.16
N GLN A 1011 31.23 1.28 -0.41
CA GLN A 1011 31.83 2.56 -0.03
C GLN A 1011 31.18 3.72 -0.79
N MET A 1012 30.96 3.57 -2.11
CA MET A 1012 30.26 4.55 -2.96
C MET A 1012 28.85 4.88 -2.46
N VAL A 1013 28.08 3.85 -2.06
CA VAL A 1013 26.72 4.02 -1.48
C VAL A 1013 26.79 4.78 -0.16
N THR A 1014 27.75 4.45 0.70
CA THR A 1014 27.89 5.09 2.01
C THR A 1014 28.29 6.57 1.88
N GLN A 1015 29.23 6.89 1.00
CA GLN A 1015 29.80 8.25 0.88
C GLN A 1015 29.11 9.12 -0.19
N GLY A 1016 28.32 8.52 -1.08
CA GLY A 1016 27.64 9.20 -2.17
C GLY A 1016 28.61 9.83 -3.17
N ILE A 1017 29.55 9.03 -3.69
CA ILE A 1017 30.51 9.41 -4.74
C ILE A 1017 30.75 8.25 -5.72
N TRP A 1018 31.30 8.56 -6.89
CA TRP A 1018 31.77 7.54 -7.84
C TRP A 1018 33.18 7.04 -7.51
N GLU A 1019 33.56 5.87 -8.02
CA GLU A 1019 34.87 5.23 -7.81
C GLU A 1019 36.06 6.06 -8.35
N ARG A 1020 35.80 6.94 -9.32
CA ARG A 1020 36.82 7.82 -9.94
C ARG A 1020 36.80 9.25 -9.40
N ASP A 1021 35.86 9.57 -8.52
CA ASP A 1021 35.81 10.89 -7.90
C ASP A 1021 36.94 11.02 -6.86
N SER A 1022 37.40 12.25 -6.58
CA SER A 1022 38.42 12.48 -5.55
C SER A 1022 37.92 12.03 -4.18
N MET A 1023 38.73 11.26 -3.45
CA MET A 1023 38.37 10.79 -2.10
C MET A 1023 38.17 11.94 -1.10
N LEU A 1024 38.74 13.13 -1.36
CA LEU A 1024 38.53 14.33 -0.56
C LEU A 1024 37.07 14.81 -0.58
N LEU A 1025 36.27 14.38 -1.55
CA LEU A 1025 34.84 14.70 -1.59
C LEU A 1025 34.05 14.07 -0.43
N GLN A 1026 34.61 13.07 0.26
CA GLN A 1026 34.05 12.51 1.49
C GLN A 1026 34.05 13.53 2.64
N LEU A 1027 35.00 14.48 2.63
CA LEU A 1027 35.11 15.51 3.65
C LEU A 1027 33.89 16.46 3.60
N PRO A 1028 33.38 16.91 4.76
CA PRO A 1028 32.32 17.90 4.80
C PRO A 1028 32.77 19.19 4.13
N HIS A 1029 31.83 19.89 3.47
CA HIS A 1029 32.06 21.18 2.79
C HIS A 1029 32.96 21.14 1.53
N PHE A 1030 33.51 19.98 1.15
CA PHE A 1030 34.32 19.85 -0.08
C PHE A 1030 33.47 19.81 -1.35
N THR A 1031 33.76 20.72 -2.29
CA THR A 1031 33.21 20.73 -3.65
C THR A 1031 34.20 20.14 -4.66
N LYS A 1032 33.72 19.84 -5.88
CA LYS A 1032 34.60 19.33 -6.96
C LYS A 1032 35.70 20.32 -7.33
N GLU A 1033 35.42 21.61 -7.26
CA GLU A 1033 36.38 22.69 -7.51
C GLU A 1033 37.45 22.74 -6.42
N LEU A 1034 37.06 22.60 -5.15
CA LEU A 1034 38.00 22.61 -4.03
C LEU A 1034 38.90 21.38 -4.04
N ALA A 1035 38.33 20.19 -4.30
CA ALA A 1035 39.12 18.96 -4.44
C ALA A 1035 40.13 19.08 -5.59
N LYS A 1036 39.74 19.68 -6.72
CA LYS A 1036 40.65 19.98 -7.83
C LYS A 1036 41.76 20.95 -7.43
N LYS A 1037 41.44 22.02 -6.69
CA LYS A 1037 42.43 22.98 -6.16
C LYS A 1037 43.44 22.30 -5.22
N CYS A 1038 43.00 21.34 -4.41
CA CYS A 1038 43.87 20.57 -3.52
C CYS A 1038 44.83 19.65 -4.32
N HIS A 1039 44.33 19.02 -5.38
CA HIS A 1039 45.14 18.20 -6.28
C HIS A 1039 46.16 19.03 -7.09
N GLU A 1040 45.76 20.22 -7.55
CA GLU A 1040 46.63 21.13 -8.33
C GLU A 1040 47.51 22.03 -7.45
N ASN A 1041 47.62 21.76 -6.15
CA ASN A 1041 48.33 22.61 -5.20
C ASN A 1041 49.84 22.72 -5.53
N PRO A 1042 50.38 23.93 -5.73
CA PRO A 1042 51.79 24.13 -6.06
C PRO A 1042 52.70 23.88 -4.83
N GLY A 1043 53.14 22.63 -4.66
CA GLY A 1043 54.10 22.21 -3.63
C GLY A 1043 54.03 20.71 -3.35
N LYS A 1044 52.87 20.24 -2.90
CA LYS A 1044 52.52 18.82 -2.71
C LYS A 1044 51.06 18.63 -3.16
N SER A 1045 50.82 17.70 -4.08
CA SER A 1045 49.46 17.29 -4.47
C SER A 1045 48.77 16.67 -3.26
N ILE A 1046 47.58 17.17 -2.91
CA ILE A 1046 46.79 16.63 -1.80
C ILE A 1046 45.74 15.73 -2.41
N GLU A 1047 45.93 14.42 -2.28
CA GLU A 1047 45.06 13.41 -2.88
C GLU A 1047 44.31 12.62 -1.82
N THR A 1048 44.93 12.42 -0.64
CA THR A 1048 44.37 11.62 0.45
C THR A 1048 43.94 12.45 1.66
N VAL A 1049 43.13 11.85 2.52
CA VAL A 1049 42.78 12.44 3.82
C VAL A 1049 44.04 12.58 4.70
N PHE A 1050 44.96 11.62 4.62
CA PHE A 1050 46.23 11.67 5.34
C PHE A 1050 47.11 12.83 4.89
N ASP A 1051 47.19 13.11 3.59
CA ASP A 1051 47.91 14.29 3.08
C ASP A 1051 47.38 15.59 3.69
N LEU A 1052 46.05 15.71 3.84
CA LEU A 1052 45.43 16.90 4.43
C LEU A 1052 45.69 17.04 5.93
N VAL A 1053 45.78 15.91 6.65
CA VAL A 1053 46.06 15.88 8.10
C VAL A 1053 47.54 16.20 8.37
N GLU A 1054 48.45 15.73 7.53
CA GLU A 1054 49.90 16.00 7.64
C GLU A 1054 50.29 17.45 7.31
N MET A 1055 49.43 18.21 6.63
CA MET A 1055 49.70 19.60 6.28
C MET A 1055 49.84 20.51 7.51
N GLU A 1056 50.70 21.53 7.40
CA GLU A 1056 50.75 22.60 8.38
C GLU A 1056 49.44 23.40 8.42
N ASP A 1057 49.02 23.82 9.61
CA ASP A 1057 47.75 24.53 9.79
C ASP A 1057 47.65 25.78 8.91
N LYS A 1058 48.73 26.55 8.75
CA LYS A 1058 48.72 27.77 7.92
C LYS A 1058 48.41 27.47 6.45
N GLU A 1059 49.08 26.47 5.88
CA GLU A 1059 48.86 26.04 4.49
C GLU A 1059 47.44 25.50 4.31
N ARG A 1060 46.95 24.72 5.28
CA ARG A 1060 45.58 24.19 5.29
C ARG A 1060 44.54 25.33 5.28
N HIS A 1061 44.75 26.38 6.07
CA HIS A 1061 43.86 27.55 6.13
C HIS A 1061 43.85 28.34 4.81
N GLU A 1062 45.02 28.53 4.18
CA GLU A 1062 45.15 29.27 2.93
C GLU A 1062 44.49 28.56 1.74
N ILE A 1063 44.59 27.22 1.68
CA ILE A 1063 44.01 26.44 0.59
C ILE A 1063 42.49 26.34 0.73
N LEU A 1064 42.01 25.97 1.92
CA LEU A 1064 40.59 25.67 2.14
C LEU A 1064 39.71 26.91 2.29
N GLN A 1065 40.23 28.01 2.84
CA GLN A 1065 39.51 29.28 3.00
C GLN A 1065 38.12 29.12 3.67
N MET A 1066 38.02 28.21 4.64
CA MET A 1066 36.78 27.90 5.34
C MET A 1066 36.66 28.65 6.67
N SER A 1067 35.45 28.67 7.24
CA SER A 1067 35.19 29.18 8.58
C SER A 1067 35.57 28.17 9.67
N GLU A 1068 35.82 28.65 10.89
CA GLU A 1068 36.13 27.80 12.06
C GLU A 1068 35.16 26.63 12.28
N PRO A 1069 33.82 26.80 12.19
CA PRO A 1069 32.89 25.66 12.31
C PRO A 1069 33.10 24.59 11.22
N GLN A 1070 33.42 25.00 10.00
CA GLN A 1070 33.66 24.07 8.89
C GLN A 1070 34.98 23.30 9.08
N PHE A 1071 36.02 23.96 9.61
CA PHE A 1071 37.26 23.30 10.01
C PHE A 1071 37.02 22.28 11.13
N MET A 1072 36.18 22.59 12.11
CA MET A 1072 35.81 21.62 13.15
C MET A 1072 35.07 20.41 12.59
N ASP A 1073 34.19 20.59 11.60
CA ASP A 1073 33.54 19.46 10.94
C ASP A 1073 34.54 18.58 10.19
N ILE A 1074 35.52 19.18 9.51
CA ILE A 1074 36.62 18.47 8.84
C ILE A 1074 37.48 17.71 9.86
N ALA A 1075 37.87 18.35 10.96
CA ALA A 1075 38.65 17.72 12.01
C ALA A 1075 37.91 16.51 12.63
N ARG A 1076 36.59 16.63 12.84
CA ARG A 1076 35.76 15.50 13.29
C ARG A 1076 35.77 14.35 12.28
N PHE A 1077 35.71 14.64 10.99
CA PHE A 1077 35.84 13.61 9.95
C PHE A 1077 37.21 12.94 10.01
N CYS A 1078 38.30 13.72 9.99
CA CYS A 1078 39.67 13.20 9.97
C CYS A 1078 39.98 12.33 11.20
N ASN A 1079 39.55 12.75 12.40
CA ASN A 1079 39.72 11.98 13.63
C ASN A 1079 38.92 10.67 13.61
N ARG A 1080 37.81 10.63 12.87
CA ARG A 1080 37.00 9.42 12.72
C ARG A 1080 37.46 8.54 11.55
N PHE A 1081 38.15 9.10 10.56
CA PHE A 1081 38.63 8.37 9.40
C PHE A 1081 39.55 7.22 9.84
N PRO A 1082 39.41 6.01 9.29
CA PRO A 1082 40.16 4.86 9.80
C PRO A 1082 41.66 4.99 9.59
N ASN A 1083 42.42 4.90 10.67
CA ASN A 1083 43.86 4.66 10.66
C ASN A 1083 44.14 3.31 11.38
N VAL A 1084 44.48 2.29 10.60
CA VAL A 1084 44.59 0.90 11.07
C VAL A 1084 45.90 0.33 10.58
N ASP A 1085 46.73 -0.14 11.50
CA ASP A 1085 47.93 -0.90 11.20
C ASP A 1085 47.58 -2.38 11.00
N LEU A 1086 47.98 -2.92 9.85
CA LEU A 1086 47.85 -4.35 9.54
C LEU A 1086 49.21 -5.02 9.56
N THR A 1087 49.31 -6.10 10.32
CA THR A 1087 50.44 -7.04 10.28
C THR A 1087 49.92 -8.44 10.01
N TYR A 1088 50.68 -9.25 9.26
CA TYR A 1088 50.30 -10.63 8.96
C TYR A 1088 51.48 -11.58 9.14
N ASP A 1089 51.17 -12.83 9.46
CA ASP A 1089 52.13 -13.93 9.58
C ASP A 1089 51.53 -15.21 8.98
N VAL A 1090 52.33 -15.93 8.18
CA VAL A 1090 51.92 -17.21 7.57
C VAL A 1090 52.37 -18.32 8.52
N LEU A 1091 51.42 -18.91 9.24
CA LEU A 1091 51.69 -19.97 10.19
C LEU A 1091 52.24 -21.19 9.43
N ASP A 1092 53.37 -21.73 9.91
CA ASP A 1092 54.06 -22.88 9.32
C ASP A 1092 54.49 -22.69 7.84
N GLY A 1093 54.64 -21.43 7.37
CA GLY A 1093 54.90 -21.08 5.97
C GLY A 1093 56.16 -21.70 5.31
N GLY A 1094 57.09 -22.26 6.09
CA GLY A 1094 58.27 -22.97 5.60
C GLY A 1094 58.05 -24.45 5.24
N TYR A 1095 56.89 -25.02 5.58
CA TYR A 1095 56.57 -26.45 5.43
C TYR A 1095 55.27 -26.73 4.68
N VAL A 1096 54.81 -25.80 3.85
CA VAL A 1096 53.56 -25.97 3.08
C VAL A 1096 53.78 -26.86 1.86
N ARG A 1097 53.01 -27.94 1.74
CA ARG A 1097 53.00 -28.85 0.59
C ARG A 1097 51.82 -28.55 -0.32
N ALA A 1098 51.88 -29.05 -1.55
CA ALA A 1098 50.78 -28.96 -2.49
C ALA A 1098 49.50 -29.60 -1.91
N GLY A 1099 48.42 -28.82 -1.81
CA GLY A 1099 47.15 -29.25 -1.22
C GLY A 1099 47.02 -29.11 0.31
N ASP A 1100 48.06 -28.67 1.03
CA ASP A 1100 47.96 -28.41 2.47
C ASP A 1100 47.07 -27.17 2.76
N ASP A 1101 46.45 -27.14 3.94
CA ASP A 1101 45.75 -25.95 4.44
C ASP A 1101 46.75 -24.89 4.94
N VAL A 1102 46.68 -23.69 4.37
CA VAL A 1102 47.50 -22.54 4.74
C VAL A 1102 46.73 -21.63 5.68
N SER A 1103 47.34 -21.32 6.82
CA SER A 1103 46.76 -20.44 7.82
C SER A 1103 47.50 -19.10 7.89
N LEU A 1104 46.81 -18.03 7.51
CA LEU A 1104 47.29 -16.65 7.62
C LEU A 1104 46.72 -15.98 8.87
N GLN A 1105 47.60 -15.58 9.80
CA GLN A 1105 47.22 -14.82 10.99
C GLN A 1105 47.41 -13.33 10.74
N VAL A 1106 46.33 -12.57 10.77
CA VAL A 1106 46.31 -11.11 10.59
C VAL A 1106 46.04 -10.45 11.94
N THR A 1107 46.87 -9.48 12.33
CA THR A 1107 46.66 -8.61 13.50
C THR A 1107 46.37 -7.20 13.02
N LEU A 1108 45.20 -6.67 13.41
CA LEU A 1108 44.75 -5.32 13.13
C LEU A 1108 44.81 -4.50 14.42
N GLU A 1109 45.43 -3.33 14.37
CA GLU A 1109 45.53 -2.39 15.48
C GLU A 1109 45.14 -0.99 15.03
N ARG A 1110 44.14 -0.41 15.69
CA ARG A 1110 43.61 0.92 15.39
C ARG A 1110 44.26 1.93 16.30
N ASP A 1111 44.75 3.02 15.71
CA ASP A 1111 45.20 4.16 16.48
C ASP A 1111 43.99 4.99 16.95
N LEU A 1112 43.93 5.27 18.25
CA LEU A 1112 42.83 6.00 18.89
C LEU A 1112 43.42 7.06 19.82
N GLU A 1113 43.52 8.29 19.33
CA GLU A 1113 43.88 9.43 20.17
C GLU A 1113 42.67 9.84 21.04
N GLY A 1114 42.76 9.60 22.35
CA GLY A 1114 41.87 10.19 23.37
C GLY A 1114 40.44 9.64 23.50
N GLY A 1115 40.00 8.71 22.64
CA GLY A 1115 38.67 8.07 22.69
C GLY A 1115 38.68 6.62 23.23
N THR A 1116 37.60 6.18 23.90
CA THR A 1116 37.44 4.79 24.35
C THR A 1116 36.62 3.90 23.39
N GLU A 1117 35.78 4.49 22.53
CA GLU A 1117 34.96 3.78 21.54
C GLU A 1117 35.03 4.43 20.16
N VAL A 1118 35.00 3.60 19.12
CA VAL A 1118 34.91 4.02 17.72
C VAL A 1118 33.44 4.37 17.45
N GLY A 1119 33.10 5.66 17.39
CA GLY A 1119 31.72 6.08 17.08
C GLY A 1119 31.23 5.63 15.69
N PRO A 1120 30.01 6.00 15.28
CA PRO A 1120 29.48 5.61 13.96
C PRO A 1120 30.30 6.23 12.81
N VAL A 1121 30.13 5.68 11.61
CA VAL A 1121 30.73 6.20 10.37
C VAL A 1121 30.21 7.62 10.12
N PHE A 1122 31.13 8.53 9.80
CA PHE A 1122 30.78 9.87 9.32
C PHE A 1122 30.37 9.79 7.84
N ALA A 1123 29.05 9.71 7.61
CA ALA A 1123 28.45 9.61 6.28
C ALA A 1123 27.18 10.49 6.18
N PRO A 1124 27.30 11.82 6.04
CA PRO A 1124 26.16 12.74 6.10
C PRO A 1124 25.16 12.57 4.95
N ARG A 1125 25.55 11.88 3.86
CA ARG A 1125 24.70 11.57 2.71
C ARG A 1125 24.03 10.21 2.82
N TYR A 1126 24.43 9.38 3.79
CA TYR A 1126 23.78 8.12 4.06
C TYR A 1126 22.60 8.35 5.03
N PRO A 1127 21.41 7.75 4.82
CA PRO A 1127 20.20 8.17 5.54
C PRO A 1127 20.18 7.84 7.05
N LYS A 1128 21.07 6.96 7.51
CA LYS A 1128 21.07 6.44 8.89
C LYS A 1128 22.50 6.33 9.42
N ALA A 1129 22.67 6.33 10.74
CA ALA A 1129 23.94 5.93 11.34
C ALA A 1129 24.29 4.50 10.91
N LYS A 1130 25.56 4.29 10.53
CA LYS A 1130 26.11 3.02 10.06
C LYS A 1130 27.36 2.71 10.87
N GLU A 1131 27.50 1.46 11.31
CA GLU A 1131 28.74 0.97 11.90
C GLU A 1131 29.74 0.56 10.82
N GLU A 1132 31.02 0.71 11.14
CA GLU A 1132 32.11 0.40 10.23
C GLU A 1132 32.33 -1.12 10.14
N GLY A 1133 32.33 -1.64 8.92
CA GLY A 1133 32.66 -3.03 8.61
C GLY A 1133 33.89 -3.13 7.71
N TRP A 1134 34.59 -4.25 7.83
CA TRP A 1134 35.78 -4.56 7.04
C TRP A 1134 35.71 -5.95 6.42
N TRP A 1135 36.34 -6.13 5.27
CA TRP A 1135 36.65 -7.43 4.70
C TRP A 1135 38.15 -7.64 4.64
N LEU A 1136 38.60 -8.80 5.13
CA LEU A 1136 39.91 -9.33 4.81
C LEU A 1136 39.75 -10.35 3.70
N VAL A 1137 40.49 -10.18 2.61
CA VAL A 1137 40.40 -11.03 1.42
C VAL A 1137 41.79 -11.49 1.03
N VAL A 1138 41.97 -12.79 0.81
CA VAL A 1138 43.18 -13.33 0.18
C VAL A 1138 42.82 -13.74 -1.24
N GLY A 1139 43.58 -13.27 -2.22
CA GLY A 1139 43.33 -13.58 -3.62
C GLY A 1139 44.60 -13.71 -4.45
N ASP A 1140 44.47 -14.41 -5.57
CA ASP A 1140 45.47 -14.44 -6.64
C ASP A 1140 45.03 -13.50 -7.76
N THR A 1141 45.75 -12.39 -7.90
CA THR A 1141 45.52 -11.36 -8.91
C THR A 1141 45.71 -11.85 -10.33
N LYS A 1142 46.59 -12.85 -10.56
CA LYS A 1142 46.89 -13.34 -11.91
C LYS A 1142 45.75 -14.23 -12.44
N SER A 1143 45.19 -15.08 -11.59
CA SER A 1143 44.09 -15.98 -11.93
C SER A 1143 42.70 -15.37 -11.69
N ASN A 1144 42.62 -14.19 -11.07
CA ASN A 1144 41.37 -13.55 -10.63
C ASN A 1144 40.56 -14.45 -9.67
N GLN A 1145 41.27 -15.20 -8.82
CA GLN A 1145 40.68 -16.15 -7.90
C GLN A 1145 40.69 -15.61 -6.47
N LEU A 1146 39.53 -15.60 -5.83
CA LEU A 1146 39.38 -15.33 -4.40
C LEU A 1146 39.56 -16.64 -3.64
N LEU A 1147 40.50 -16.66 -2.68
CA LEU A 1147 40.90 -17.85 -1.94
C LEU A 1147 40.29 -17.91 -0.54
N ALA A 1148 40.29 -16.79 0.18
CA ALA A 1148 39.64 -16.67 1.47
C ALA A 1148 39.06 -15.27 1.66
N ILE A 1149 37.95 -15.19 2.39
CA ILE A 1149 37.33 -13.93 2.79
C ILE A 1149 36.81 -14.02 4.22
N LYS A 1150 36.95 -12.94 4.99
CA LYS A 1150 36.37 -12.83 6.33
C LYS A 1150 35.94 -11.42 6.62
N ARG A 1151 34.71 -11.27 7.11
CA ARG A 1151 34.19 -9.99 7.57
C ARG A 1151 34.62 -9.74 9.02
N VAL A 1152 35.04 -8.51 9.30
CA VAL A 1152 35.58 -8.09 10.60
C VAL A 1152 34.91 -6.80 11.05
N SER A 1153 34.61 -6.70 12.34
CA SER A 1153 34.30 -5.43 13.00
C SER A 1153 35.46 -5.07 13.92
N LEU A 1154 36.08 -3.91 13.70
CA LEU A 1154 37.28 -3.49 14.40
C LEU A 1154 36.98 -2.32 15.32
N GLN A 1155 37.11 -2.54 16.63
CA GLN A 1155 37.05 -1.48 17.63
C GLN A 1155 38.46 -0.94 17.90
N ARG A 1156 39.32 -1.70 18.58
CA ARG A 1156 40.69 -1.27 18.89
C ARG A 1156 41.76 -2.20 18.34
N LYS A 1157 41.71 -3.49 18.71
CA LYS A 1157 42.65 -4.49 18.24
C LYS A 1157 41.92 -5.80 17.97
N SER A 1158 42.29 -6.49 16.91
CA SER A 1158 41.70 -7.78 16.56
C SER A 1158 42.76 -8.71 15.95
N LYS A 1159 42.68 -9.99 16.27
CA LYS A 1159 43.49 -11.05 15.65
C LYS A 1159 42.56 -11.97 14.89
N ILE A 1160 42.79 -12.10 13.59
CA ILE A 1160 41.94 -12.86 12.68
C ILE A 1160 42.78 -13.92 12.00
N LYS A 1161 42.27 -15.15 12.00
CA LYS A 1161 42.81 -16.26 11.22
C LYS A 1161 42.01 -16.42 9.93
N LEU A 1162 42.72 -16.53 8.81
CA LEU A 1162 42.21 -16.84 7.47
C LEU A 1162 42.85 -18.16 7.02
N ASP A 1163 42.04 -19.10 6.58
CA ASP A 1163 42.49 -20.42 6.14
C ASP A 1163 42.14 -20.60 4.66
N PHE A 1164 43.06 -21.12 3.85
CA PHE A 1164 42.85 -21.42 2.42
C PHE A 1164 43.76 -22.58 1.97
N ALA A 1165 43.35 -23.30 0.93
CA ALA A 1165 44.14 -24.42 0.41
C ALA A 1165 45.34 -23.94 -0.44
N ALA A 1166 46.49 -24.57 -0.22
CA ALA A 1166 47.66 -24.41 -1.07
C ALA A 1166 47.38 -24.96 -2.49
N PRO A 1167 48.00 -24.38 -3.53
CA PRO A 1167 47.83 -24.82 -4.91
C PRO A 1167 48.34 -26.26 -5.10
N ALA A 1168 47.73 -26.98 -6.06
CA ALA A 1168 48.09 -28.37 -6.36
C ALA A 1168 49.46 -28.54 -7.03
N GLU A 1169 50.01 -27.46 -7.60
CA GLU A 1169 51.33 -27.46 -8.23
C GLU A 1169 52.37 -26.87 -7.28
N ALA A 1170 53.49 -27.57 -7.11
CA ALA A 1170 54.63 -27.07 -6.36
C ALA A 1170 55.26 -25.85 -7.06
N GLY A 1171 55.81 -24.94 -6.27
CA GLY A 1171 56.47 -23.72 -6.71
C GLY A 1171 56.07 -22.50 -5.90
N THR A 1172 56.83 -21.42 -6.08
CA THR A 1172 56.57 -20.16 -5.39
C THR A 1172 55.40 -19.43 -6.05
N ARG A 1173 54.33 -19.20 -5.30
CA ARG A 1173 53.12 -18.50 -5.74
C ARG A 1173 52.96 -17.19 -4.97
N THR A 1174 52.52 -16.15 -5.66
CA THR A 1174 52.33 -14.81 -5.09
C THR A 1174 50.85 -14.54 -4.88
N TYR A 1175 50.48 -14.17 -3.66
CA TYR A 1175 49.12 -13.83 -3.27
C TYR A 1175 49.06 -12.40 -2.74
N THR A 1176 47.86 -11.83 -2.75
CA THR A 1176 47.60 -10.50 -2.20
C THR A 1176 46.55 -10.59 -1.10
N LEU A 1177 46.88 -10.03 0.06
CA LEU A 1177 45.95 -9.79 1.16
C LEU A 1177 45.38 -8.37 1.00
N TYR A 1178 44.07 -8.28 0.85
CA TYR A 1178 43.31 -7.04 0.81
C TYR A 1178 42.61 -6.81 2.14
N PHE A 1179 42.63 -5.57 2.62
CA PHE A 1179 41.86 -5.10 3.75
C PHE A 1179 40.96 -3.97 3.28
N MET A 1180 39.69 -4.28 3.04
CA MET A 1180 38.72 -3.39 2.39
C MET A 1180 37.70 -2.88 3.38
N CYS A 1181 37.45 -1.57 3.39
CA CYS A 1181 36.39 -0.97 4.19
C CYS A 1181 35.02 -1.08 3.47
N ASP A 1182 33.92 -1.16 4.21
CA ASP A 1182 32.57 -1.11 3.62
C ASP A 1182 31.99 0.31 3.51
N SER A 1183 32.69 1.30 4.07
CA SER A 1183 32.15 2.61 4.39
C SER A 1183 32.95 3.79 3.90
N TYR A 1184 34.28 3.70 3.83
CA TYR A 1184 35.18 4.80 3.45
C TYR A 1184 36.04 4.42 2.25
N LEU A 1185 36.26 5.38 1.35
CA LEU A 1185 37.22 5.24 0.25
C LEU A 1185 38.59 5.75 0.68
N GLY A 1186 39.66 5.10 0.23
CA GLY A 1186 41.04 5.52 0.45
C GLY A 1186 41.66 5.05 1.76
N CYS A 1187 41.02 4.09 2.45
CA CYS A 1187 41.58 3.40 3.61
C CYS A 1187 41.82 1.90 3.36
N ASP A 1188 41.63 1.47 2.12
CA ASP A 1188 41.87 0.09 1.70
C ASP A 1188 43.37 -0.17 1.60
N GLN A 1189 43.81 -1.35 2.04
CA GLN A 1189 45.22 -1.72 2.08
C GLN A 1189 45.46 -3.04 1.33
N GLU A 1190 46.60 -3.12 0.64
CA GLU A 1190 47.00 -4.30 -0.13
C GLU A 1190 48.42 -4.74 0.25
N TYR A 1191 48.58 -6.02 0.61
CA TYR A 1191 49.86 -6.60 0.98
C TYR A 1191 50.14 -7.84 0.14
N THR A 1192 51.18 -7.79 -0.69
CA THR A 1192 51.61 -8.95 -1.48
C THR A 1192 52.54 -9.82 -0.66
N PHE A 1193 52.30 -11.13 -0.65
CA PHE A 1193 53.17 -12.13 -0.01
C PHE A 1193 53.41 -13.32 -0.93
N ALA A 1194 54.54 -14.00 -0.74
CA ALA A 1194 54.90 -15.19 -1.50
C ALA A 1194 54.79 -16.43 -0.61
N LEU A 1195 54.24 -17.50 -1.17
CA LEU A 1195 54.13 -18.80 -0.55
C LEU A 1195 54.97 -19.80 -1.35
N ASP A 1196 55.90 -20.49 -0.71
CA ASP A 1196 56.73 -21.50 -1.35
C ASP A 1196 56.16 -22.89 -1.10
N VAL A 1197 55.55 -23.48 -2.13
CA VAL A 1197 54.82 -24.75 -2.03
C VAL A 1197 55.71 -25.90 -2.47
N LYS A 1198 55.94 -26.86 -1.59
CA LYS A 1198 56.81 -28.03 -1.86
C LYS A 1198 56.05 -29.16 -2.54
N GLU A 1199 56.75 -29.99 -3.33
CA GLU A 1199 56.18 -31.21 -3.92
C GLU A 1199 55.70 -32.17 -2.81
N GLY A 1200 54.49 -32.72 -2.99
CA GLY A 1200 53.99 -33.79 -2.14
C GLY A 1200 54.85 -35.05 -2.33
N MET A 1201 55.17 -35.76 -1.24
CA MET A 1201 55.81 -37.08 -1.38
C MET A 1201 54.84 -38.03 -2.08
N VAL A 1202 55.27 -38.65 -3.17
CA VAL A 1202 54.64 -39.85 -3.71
C VAL A 1202 54.74 -40.90 -2.60
N GLU A 1203 53.61 -41.41 -2.12
CA GLU A 1203 53.60 -42.62 -1.30
C GLU A 1203 54.22 -43.74 -2.15
N ASP A 1204 55.46 -44.13 -1.84
CA ASP A 1204 55.96 -45.43 -2.24
C ASP A 1204 55.11 -46.47 -1.49
N ASP A 1205 54.26 -47.19 -2.24
CA ASP A 1205 53.57 -48.39 -1.77
C ASP A 1205 54.59 -49.32 -1.09
N SER A 1206 54.45 -49.49 0.24
CA SER A 1206 55.10 -50.56 1.00
C SER A 1206 54.15 -51.22 1.99
#